data_AF-A0A388RUV2-F1
#
_entry.id   AF-A0A388RUV2-F1
#
_cell.length_a   1.000
_cell.length_b   1.000
_cell.length_c   1.000
_cell.angle_alpha   90.00
_cell.angle_beta   90.00
_cell.angle_gamma   90.00
#
_symmetry.space_group_name_H-M   'P 1'
#
loop_
_entity.id
_entity.type
_entity.pdbx_description
1 polymer ?
#
loop_
_entity_poly.entity_id
_entity_poly.type
_entity_poly.pdbx_seq_one_letter_code
_entity_poly.pdbx_strand_id
1 'polypeptide(L)'
;MASITINGIAIDTSAPRAALAAVSLDNADAAATNYIIVVPTAPLDARQKQQLARTGASILEAVPGGGLVCYYPKTSLAKVRALPFVDWAELYPQVVKLSPSLRRLAPQPGGVAVAAAALVQPPALDSSRVTVDVVLHRNARPAQATKDVAAAAHVEPADVVTTGQKLRLTLKRRRLADVAALDAVRHIEEVFSRRLANNVARAILRAPASADRHALRGDGEVVAVADTGFDKGSTTDVHPAFKGRVKALYALGRPGRKDDPDGHGTHVAGSVLGDGVSASDGVVCGAAPGARLVLQSVLDRNAGLGGLPDNLNDLFEPPYKTHKARVHSNSWCSQGNFGVYDQQAQEVDEFVYRHRDMLICFAAGNAGKDRDANGQVDPSSLPPPGTAKNCLTIGASESLRPAMRMTYGRGWPADFRASPIRSDRLASNPDGMVAFSSRGPTLDLRLKPDVVAPGTYILSARSRATRSEGWGLSGDPLYMFDGGTSMATPLVAGCVAVTRQFLRVQHQLRKPSAALLKALLINGARSLAGQYTPSEAGVVPNNAQGFGRVDLQAVVGPYAENETLQFFDEDASLDTGEREEYLVAIPTDARRLKVTLVWTDPPGEGLQSDLDLIVKAGTREWHGNMTRGAAGFDRVNNVEQVDWNQIPAGTATVAVVAHSVALDPQSYALVIRVGG
;
A
#
# COMPACT_ATOMS: atom_id res chain seq x y z
N MET A 1 -14.89 -23.96 3.09
CA MET A 1 -14.55 -24.38 1.73
C MET A 1 -13.14 -23.90 1.48
N ALA A 2 -12.25 -24.77 0.99
CA ALA A 2 -10.89 -24.36 0.64
C ALA A 2 -10.98 -23.63 -0.70
N SER A 3 -10.65 -22.35 -0.72
CA SER A 3 -10.74 -21.51 -1.92
C SER A 3 -9.50 -20.66 -2.06
N ILE A 4 -8.76 -20.87 -3.14
CA ILE A 4 -7.59 -20.05 -3.49
C ILE A 4 -7.99 -18.94 -4.46
N THR A 5 -7.33 -17.78 -4.39
CA THR A 5 -7.57 -16.67 -5.33
C THR A 5 -6.29 -16.33 -6.09
N ILE A 6 -6.38 -16.21 -7.41
CA ILE A 6 -5.26 -15.88 -8.30
C ILE A 6 -5.73 -14.86 -9.33
N ASN A 7 -5.05 -13.72 -9.46
CA ASN A 7 -5.41 -12.59 -10.33
C ASN A 7 -6.88 -12.16 -10.15
N GLY A 8 -7.36 -12.14 -8.91
CA GLY A 8 -8.75 -11.82 -8.56
C GLY A 8 -9.79 -12.86 -9.03
N ILE A 9 -9.38 -14.07 -9.41
CA ILE A 9 -10.27 -15.19 -9.75
C ILE A 9 -10.14 -16.30 -8.70
N ALA A 10 -11.27 -16.74 -8.14
CA ALA A 10 -11.34 -17.68 -7.02
C ALA A 10 -11.66 -19.12 -7.49
N ILE A 11 -10.88 -20.09 -7.00
CA ILE A 11 -11.01 -21.53 -7.28
C ILE A 11 -11.34 -22.25 -5.97
N ASP A 12 -12.53 -22.83 -5.87
CA ASP A 12 -12.90 -23.78 -4.81
C ASP A 12 -12.20 -25.12 -5.08
N THR A 13 -11.21 -25.46 -4.27
CA THR A 13 -10.45 -26.73 -4.38
C THR A 13 -11.19 -27.89 -3.71
N SER A 14 -12.26 -27.62 -2.96
CA SER A 14 -13.19 -28.63 -2.45
C SER A 14 -14.32 -29.00 -3.44
N ALA A 15 -14.38 -28.34 -4.60
CA ALA A 15 -15.34 -28.70 -5.66
C ALA A 15 -15.06 -30.10 -6.24
N PRO A 16 -16.10 -30.89 -6.61
CA PRO A 16 -15.91 -32.21 -7.19
C PRO A 16 -15.03 -32.18 -8.46
N ARG A 17 -14.14 -33.16 -8.62
CA ARG A 17 -13.22 -33.24 -9.79
C ARG A 17 -13.91 -33.05 -11.14
N ALA A 18 -15.12 -33.59 -11.33
CA ALA A 18 -15.89 -33.38 -12.57
C ALA A 18 -16.29 -31.92 -12.84
N ALA A 19 -16.52 -31.11 -11.79
CA ALA A 19 -16.78 -29.67 -11.92
C ALA A 19 -15.50 -28.88 -12.20
N LEU A 20 -14.36 -29.32 -11.66
CA LEU A 20 -13.04 -28.80 -11.99
C LEU A 20 -12.65 -29.16 -13.44
N ALA A 21 -12.88 -30.40 -13.87
CA ALA A 21 -12.69 -30.86 -15.25
C ALA A 21 -13.48 -30.03 -16.27
N ALA A 22 -14.72 -29.62 -15.93
CA ALA A 22 -15.56 -28.76 -16.76
C ALA A 22 -15.00 -27.33 -16.97
N VAL A 23 -13.99 -26.91 -16.20
CA VAL A 23 -13.19 -25.68 -16.39
C VAL A 23 -11.71 -25.98 -16.65
N SER A 24 -11.40 -27.18 -17.14
CA SER A 24 -10.05 -27.68 -17.50
C SER A 24 -9.05 -27.81 -16.33
N LEU A 25 -9.53 -28.02 -15.11
CA LEU A 25 -8.74 -28.12 -13.87
C LEU A 25 -8.51 -29.55 -13.35
N ASP A 26 -8.79 -30.59 -14.13
CA ASP A 26 -8.51 -31.99 -13.75
C ASP A 26 -7.65 -32.65 -14.84
N ASN A 27 -6.34 -32.81 -14.58
CA ASN A 27 -5.38 -33.26 -15.57
C ASN A 27 -4.48 -34.41 -15.06
N ALA A 28 -4.15 -35.35 -15.95
CA ALA A 28 -3.38 -36.55 -15.60
C ALA A 28 -1.86 -36.30 -15.49
N ASP A 29 -1.31 -35.39 -16.30
CA ASP A 29 0.11 -35.02 -16.32
C ASP A 29 0.31 -33.51 -16.54
N ALA A 30 1.56 -33.06 -16.50
CA ALA A 30 1.96 -31.67 -16.75
C ALA A 30 2.51 -31.41 -18.16
N ALA A 31 2.04 -32.14 -19.20
CA ALA A 31 2.49 -31.91 -20.57
C ALA A 31 2.15 -30.49 -21.08
N ALA A 32 1.06 -29.89 -20.59
CA ALA A 32 0.56 -28.59 -21.03
C ALA A 32 1.30 -27.37 -20.44
N THR A 33 1.93 -27.49 -19.26
CA THR A 33 2.55 -26.35 -18.55
C THR A 33 3.71 -26.80 -17.65
N ASN A 34 4.71 -25.94 -17.44
CA ASN A 34 5.75 -26.17 -16.44
C ASN A 34 5.37 -25.65 -15.03
N TYR A 35 4.12 -25.28 -14.81
CA TYR A 35 3.64 -24.69 -13.55
C TYR A 35 2.45 -25.45 -12.99
N ILE A 36 2.45 -25.64 -11.68
CA ILE A 36 1.38 -26.29 -10.92
C ILE A 36 0.96 -25.41 -9.75
N ILE A 37 -0.22 -25.67 -9.20
CA ILE A 37 -0.60 -25.18 -7.89
C ILE A 37 -0.61 -26.37 -6.93
N VAL A 38 -0.08 -26.19 -5.73
CA VAL A 38 -0.14 -27.16 -4.63
C VAL A 38 -0.84 -26.49 -3.45
N VAL A 39 -1.95 -27.05 -3.00
CA VAL A 39 -2.59 -26.69 -1.73
C VAL A 39 -2.28 -27.79 -0.72
N PRO A 40 -1.54 -27.47 0.36
CA PRO A 40 -1.20 -28.45 1.38
C PRO A 40 -2.31 -28.58 2.44
N THR A 41 -2.30 -29.67 3.19
CA THR A 41 -3.24 -29.91 4.30
C THR A 41 -3.04 -28.96 5.49
N ALA A 42 -1.86 -28.35 5.58
CA ALA A 42 -1.44 -27.36 6.58
C ALA A 42 -0.24 -26.56 6.01
N PRO A 43 0.12 -25.40 6.58
CA PRO A 43 1.36 -24.68 6.25
C PRO A 43 2.60 -25.60 6.23
N LEU A 44 3.45 -25.46 5.20
CA LEU A 44 4.60 -26.35 5.03
C LEU A 44 5.78 -26.00 5.95
N ASP A 45 6.17 -26.96 6.79
CA ASP A 45 7.44 -26.89 7.54
C ASP A 45 8.67 -27.04 6.63
N ALA A 46 9.85 -26.66 7.12
CA ALA A 46 11.10 -26.70 6.33
C ALA A 46 11.46 -28.10 5.78
N ARG A 47 11.07 -29.20 6.45
CA ARG A 47 11.25 -30.57 5.97
C ARG A 47 10.23 -30.92 4.87
N GLN A 48 8.99 -30.48 5.01
CA GLN A 48 7.93 -30.67 4.01
C GLN A 48 8.22 -29.87 2.73
N LYS A 49 8.69 -28.61 2.85
CA LYS A 49 9.25 -27.83 1.73
C LYS A 49 10.35 -28.62 1.02
N GLN A 50 11.28 -29.21 1.77
CA GLN A 50 12.37 -30.02 1.20
C GLN A 50 11.87 -31.34 0.57
N GLN A 51 10.83 -31.97 1.11
CA GLN A 51 10.19 -33.16 0.52
C GLN A 51 9.49 -32.81 -0.80
N LEU A 52 8.80 -31.67 -0.88
CA LEU A 52 8.21 -31.16 -2.12
C LEU A 52 9.31 -30.88 -3.17
N ALA A 53 10.40 -30.22 -2.78
CA ALA A 53 11.55 -29.98 -3.64
C ALA A 53 12.16 -31.27 -4.23
N ARG A 54 12.24 -32.36 -3.42
CA ARG A 54 12.72 -33.67 -3.88
C ARG A 54 11.81 -34.35 -4.92
N THR A 55 10.58 -33.89 -5.12
CA THR A 55 9.74 -34.37 -6.24
C THR A 55 10.12 -33.75 -7.59
N GLY A 56 10.85 -32.62 -7.56
CA GLY A 56 11.12 -31.73 -8.70
C GLY A 56 10.38 -30.39 -8.66
N ALA A 57 9.52 -30.15 -7.65
CA ALA A 57 8.71 -28.94 -7.53
C ALA A 57 9.40 -27.83 -6.73
N SER A 58 9.63 -26.67 -7.34
CA SER A 58 10.13 -25.47 -6.67
C SER A 58 8.97 -24.52 -6.39
N ILE A 59 8.73 -24.18 -5.11
CA ILE A 59 7.81 -23.09 -4.74
C ILE A 59 8.35 -21.79 -5.39
N LEU A 60 7.45 -20.98 -5.95
CA LEU A 60 7.75 -19.64 -6.45
C LEU A 60 7.11 -18.57 -5.57
N GLU A 61 5.88 -18.84 -5.09
CA GLU A 61 5.06 -17.92 -4.31
C GLU A 61 3.87 -18.62 -3.65
N ALA A 62 3.33 -18.00 -2.60
CA ALA A 62 1.99 -18.28 -2.13
C ALA A 62 0.94 -17.44 -2.90
N VAL A 63 -0.32 -17.84 -2.79
CA VAL A 63 -1.50 -17.08 -3.23
C VAL A 63 -2.58 -17.11 -2.14
N PRO A 64 -3.47 -16.11 -2.05
CA PRO A 64 -4.54 -16.07 -1.05
C PRO A 64 -5.32 -17.39 -0.97
N GLY A 65 -5.57 -17.87 0.25
CA GLY A 65 -6.20 -19.17 0.50
C GLY A 65 -5.23 -20.34 0.74
N GLY A 66 -3.92 -20.07 0.85
CA GLY A 66 -2.91 -21.09 1.23
C GLY A 66 -2.37 -21.94 0.08
N GLY A 67 -2.67 -21.57 -1.17
CA GLY A 67 -2.09 -22.23 -2.35
C GLY A 67 -0.65 -21.80 -2.60
N LEU A 68 0.16 -22.71 -3.12
CA LEU A 68 1.54 -22.49 -3.53
C LEU A 68 1.67 -22.65 -5.05
N VAL A 69 2.09 -21.61 -5.77
CA VAL A 69 2.42 -21.71 -7.19
C VAL A 69 3.84 -22.26 -7.30
N CYS A 70 3.98 -23.42 -7.93
CA CYS A 70 5.26 -24.12 -8.05
C CYS A 70 5.67 -24.30 -9.51
N TYR A 71 6.96 -24.15 -9.79
CA TYR A 71 7.57 -24.63 -11.03
C TYR A 71 7.76 -26.15 -10.93
N TYR A 72 7.17 -26.89 -11.88
CA TYR A 72 7.24 -28.35 -11.97
C TYR A 72 7.34 -28.77 -13.45
N PRO A 73 8.57 -28.93 -13.99
CA PRO A 73 8.74 -29.12 -15.43
C PRO A 73 8.27 -30.50 -15.89
N LYS A 74 7.15 -30.51 -16.62
CA LYS A 74 6.57 -31.61 -17.43
C LYS A 74 6.78 -33.03 -16.88
N THR A 75 6.47 -33.20 -15.60
CA THR A 75 6.60 -34.46 -14.86
C THR A 75 5.24 -34.91 -14.33
N SER A 76 5.08 -36.20 -14.04
CA SER A 76 3.80 -36.73 -13.57
C SER A 76 3.47 -36.22 -12.17
N LEU A 77 2.29 -35.61 -12.02
CA LEU A 77 1.76 -35.10 -10.75
C LEU A 77 1.62 -36.18 -9.67
N ALA A 78 1.68 -37.47 -10.03
CA ALA A 78 1.62 -38.59 -9.10
C ALA A 78 2.66 -38.50 -7.96
N LYS A 79 3.86 -37.95 -8.20
CA LYS A 79 4.87 -37.76 -7.13
C LYS A 79 4.49 -36.68 -6.13
N VAL A 80 3.79 -35.63 -6.57
CA VAL A 80 3.35 -34.50 -5.73
C VAL A 80 2.07 -34.89 -4.98
N ARG A 81 1.08 -35.44 -5.70
CA ARG A 81 -0.19 -35.95 -5.15
C ARG A 81 -0.04 -37.15 -4.19
N ALA A 82 1.14 -37.77 -4.12
CA ALA A 82 1.46 -38.84 -3.17
C ALA A 82 2.18 -38.36 -1.89
N LEU A 83 2.45 -37.05 -1.75
CA LEU A 83 2.96 -36.47 -0.51
C LEU A 83 1.81 -36.42 0.53
N PRO A 84 1.99 -36.93 1.75
CA PRO A 84 0.91 -37.06 2.73
C PRO A 84 0.39 -35.73 3.31
N PHE A 85 1.00 -34.61 2.93
CA PHE A 85 0.66 -33.24 3.31
C PHE A 85 0.10 -32.41 2.14
N VAL A 86 -0.16 -33.02 0.98
CA VAL A 86 -0.78 -32.36 -0.18
C VAL A 86 -2.24 -32.77 -0.27
N ASP A 87 -3.14 -31.79 -0.11
CA ASP A 87 -4.59 -31.99 -0.23
C ASP A 87 -5.02 -31.97 -1.70
N TRP A 88 -4.53 -30.97 -2.44
CA TRP A 88 -4.87 -30.75 -3.85
C TRP A 88 -3.64 -30.28 -4.64
N ALA A 89 -3.44 -30.85 -5.84
CA ALA A 89 -2.38 -30.42 -6.74
C ALA A 89 -2.76 -30.64 -8.21
N GLU A 90 -2.83 -29.53 -8.96
CA GLU A 90 -3.29 -29.46 -10.36
C GLU A 90 -2.43 -28.47 -11.17
N LEU A 91 -2.65 -28.42 -12.49
CA LEU A 91 -1.92 -27.53 -13.39
C LEU A 91 -2.26 -26.06 -13.18
N TYR A 92 -1.30 -25.16 -13.44
CA TYR A 92 -1.54 -23.72 -13.35
C TYR A 92 -2.55 -23.26 -14.43
N PRO A 93 -3.72 -22.69 -14.06
CA PRO A 93 -4.84 -22.58 -15.00
C PRO A 93 -4.69 -21.44 -16.02
N GLN A 94 -5.11 -21.66 -17.27
CA GLN A 94 -5.22 -20.56 -18.25
C GLN A 94 -6.34 -19.56 -17.89
N VAL A 95 -7.41 -20.00 -17.21
CA VAL A 95 -8.54 -19.12 -16.85
C VAL A 95 -8.12 -17.98 -15.91
N VAL A 96 -7.24 -18.23 -14.94
CA VAL A 96 -6.76 -17.18 -14.00
C VAL A 96 -5.77 -16.21 -14.65
N LYS A 97 -5.21 -16.51 -15.83
CA LYS A 97 -4.21 -15.64 -16.49
C LYS A 97 -4.78 -14.33 -17.05
N LEU A 98 -6.10 -14.14 -17.10
CA LEU A 98 -6.74 -12.89 -17.53
C LEU A 98 -7.58 -12.29 -16.39
N SER A 99 -7.29 -11.04 -16.01
CA SER A 99 -7.97 -10.37 -14.90
C SER A 99 -9.49 -10.19 -15.15
N PRO A 100 -10.31 -10.04 -14.08
CA PRO A 100 -11.73 -9.73 -14.22
C PRO A 100 -12.01 -8.51 -15.12
N SER A 101 -11.21 -7.43 -15.00
CA SER A 101 -11.33 -6.22 -15.83
C SER A 101 -11.16 -6.50 -17.33
N LEU A 102 -10.16 -7.31 -17.71
CA LEU A 102 -9.96 -7.72 -19.10
C LEU A 102 -11.11 -8.59 -19.63
N ARG A 103 -11.71 -9.41 -18.75
CA ARG A 103 -12.94 -10.19 -19.01
C ARG A 103 -14.24 -9.37 -18.96
N ARG A 104 -14.19 -8.06 -18.71
CA ARG A 104 -15.36 -7.17 -18.50
C ARG A 104 -16.23 -7.57 -17.29
N LEU A 105 -15.66 -8.29 -16.33
CA LEU A 105 -16.27 -8.68 -15.05
C LEU A 105 -15.93 -7.66 -13.96
N ALA A 106 -16.90 -7.30 -13.12
CA ALA A 106 -16.66 -6.45 -11.96
C ALA A 106 -15.85 -7.22 -10.88
N PRO A 107 -14.68 -6.73 -10.45
CA PRO A 107 -13.91 -7.37 -9.38
C PRO A 107 -14.71 -7.41 -8.06
N GLN A 108 -14.53 -8.47 -7.27
CA GLN A 108 -15.23 -8.68 -6.01
C GLN A 108 -14.23 -8.97 -4.87
N PRO A 109 -14.51 -8.56 -3.61
CA PRO A 109 -13.76 -9.02 -2.44
C PRO A 109 -13.83 -10.55 -2.33
N GLY A 110 -12.69 -11.21 -2.12
CA GLY A 110 -12.59 -12.68 -2.19
C GLY A 110 -12.51 -13.26 -3.60
N GLY A 111 -12.47 -12.41 -4.65
CA GLY A 111 -12.32 -12.82 -6.05
C GLY A 111 -13.63 -13.19 -6.76
N VAL A 112 -13.53 -13.35 -8.09
CA VAL A 112 -14.64 -13.79 -8.95
C VAL A 112 -14.54 -15.29 -9.20
N ALA A 113 -15.63 -16.04 -8.96
CA ALA A 113 -15.62 -17.50 -9.08
C ALA A 113 -15.16 -17.99 -10.48
N VAL A 114 -14.27 -18.99 -10.50
CA VAL A 114 -13.60 -19.50 -11.71
C VAL A 114 -14.57 -19.94 -12.81
N ALA A 115 -15.72 -20.52 -12.46
CA ALA A 115 -16.76 -20.89 -13.42
C ALA A 115 -17.34 -19.68 -14.17
N ALA A 116 -17.60 -18.57 -13.46
CA ALA A 116 -18.06 -17.33 -14.09
C ALA A 116 -16.96 -16.69 -14.96
N ALA A 117 -15.70 -16.75 -14.52
CA ALA A 117 -14.56 -16.28 -15.30
C ALA A 117 -14.32 -17.12 -16.56
N ALA A 118 -14.55 -18.44 -16.52
CA ALA A 118 -14.40 -19.35 -17.66
C ALA A 118 -15.48 -19.13 -18.74
N LEU A 119 -16.72 -18.86 -18.32
CA LEU A 119 -17.86 -18.60 -19.21
C LEU A 119 -17.73 -17.29 -20.00
N VAL A 120 -16.96 -16.30 -19.50
CA VAL A 120 -16.80 -15.00 -20.17
C VAL A 120 -15.45 -14.93 -20.88
N GLN A 121 -15.50 -15.12 -22.21
CA GLN A 121 -14.35 -15.01 -23.11
C GLN A 121 -14.38 -13.69 -23.92
N PRO A 122 -13.22 -13.12 -24.30
CA PRO A 122 -13.17 -12.01 -25.25
C PRO A 122 -13.83 -12.38 -26.58
N PRO A 123 -14.67 -11.53 -27.20
CA PRO A 123 -15.26 -11.86 -28.49
C PRO A 123 -14.19 -12.06 -29.56
N ALA A 124 -14.27 -13.14 -30.33
CA ALA A 124 -13.24 -13.51 -31.33
C ALA A 124 -12.98 -12.43 -32.40
N LEU A 125 -13.94 -11.52 -32.62
CA LEU A 125 -13.84 -10.40 -33.55
C LEU A 125 -13.50 -9.05 -32.87
N ASP A 126 -13.33 -9.00 -31.55
CA ASP A 126 -13.05 -7.76 -30.81
C ASP A 126 -11.70 -7.14 -31.24
N SER A 127 -11.80 -6.09 -32.05
CA SER A 127 -10.69 -5.35 -32.62
C SER A 127 -10.26 -4.15 -31.77
N SER A 128 -10.95 -3.86 -30.66
CA SER A 128 -10.55 -2.78 -29.74
C SER A 128 -9.14 -3.03 -29.23
N ARG A 129 -8.36 -1.95 -29.09
CA ARG A 129 -7.04 -2.01 -28.46
C ARG A 129 -7.16 -1.84 -26.95
N VAL A 130 -6.22 -2.46 -26.23
CA VAL A 130 -6.05 -2.35 -24.78
C VAL A 130 -4.54 -2.37 -24.48
N THR A 131 -4.12 -1.55 -23.52
CA THR A 131 -2.75 -1.57 -22.97
C THR A 131 -2.74 -2.48 -21.75
N VAL A 132 -1.81 -3.42 -21.71
CA VAL A 132 -1.70 -4.40 -20.62
C VAL A 132 -0.27 -4.52 -20.12
N ASP A 133 -0.14 -4.90 -18.87
CA ASP A 133 1.07 -5.51 -18.34
C ASP A 133 0.87 -7.04 -18.37
N VAL A 134 1.75 -7.73 -19.08
CA VAL A 134 1.87 -9.20 -19.04
C VAL A 134 2.94 -9.53 -18.02
N VAL A 135 2.54 -10.12 -16.91
CA VAL A 135 3.42 -10.51 -15.81
C VAL A 135 3.85 -11.96 -15.99
N LEU A 136 5.14 -12.22 -15.84
CA LEU A 136 5.76 -13.52 -16.04
C LEU A 136 5.95 -14.26 -14.71
N HIS A 137 6.00 -15.59 -14.76
CA HIS A 137 6.41 -16.38 -13.58
C HIS A 137 7.83 -15.99 -13.14
N ARG A 138 8.14 -16.07 -11.83
CA ARG A 138 9.39 -15.52 -11.24
C ARG A 138 10.69 -16.08 -11.82
N ASN A 139 10.65 -17.30 -12.36
CA ASN A 139 11.76 -18.00 -13.00
C ASN A 139 11.69 -18.01 -14.55
N ALA A 140 10.68 -17.39 -15.16
CA ALA A 140 10.59 -17.24 -16.60
C ALA A 140 11.66 -16.28 -17.13
N ARG A 141 12.06 -16.42 -18.40
CA ARG A 141 13.13 -15.63 -19.02
C ARG A 141 12.53 -14.46 -19.83
N PRO A 142 12.64 -13.18 -19.39
CA PRO A 142 11.95 -12.07 -20.05
C PRO A 142 12.29 -11.94 -21.54
N ALA A 143 13.58 -11.92 -21.90
CA ALA A 143 14.03 -11.74 -23.29
C ALA A 143 13.63 -12.86 -24.27
N GLN A 144 13.13 -14.01 -23.78
CA GLN A 144 12.46 -15.00 -24.62
C GLN A 144 10.95 -14.71 -24.67
N ALA A 145 10.33 -14.53 -23.50
CA ALA A 145 8.90 -14.21 -23.39
C ALA A 145 8.51 -12.95 -24.18
N THR A 146 9.36 -11.91 -24.29
CA THR A 146 9.13 -10.74 -25.14
C THR A 146 8.81 -11.12 -26.59
N LYS A 147 9.54 -12.11 -27.14
CA LYS A 147 9.38 -12.57 -28.53
C LYS A 147 8.10 -13.39 -28.68
N ASP A 148 7.87 -14.29 -27.73
CA ASP A 148 6.71 -15.20 -27.74
C ASP A 148 5.40 -14.40 -27.58
N VAL A 149 5.40 -13.40 -26.68
CA VAL A 149 4.28 -12.46 -26.46
C VAL A 149 4.07 -11.55 -27.66
N ALA A 150 5.13 -11.01 -28.28
CA ALA A 150 5.00 -10.21 -29.50
C ALA A 150 4.34 -10.99 -30.64
N ALA A 151 4.79 -12.23 -30.87
CA ALA A 151 4.21 -13.13 -31.86
C ALA A 151 2.72 -13.45 -31.56
N ALA A 152 2.39 -13.84 -30.33
CA ALA A 152 1.02 -14.15 -29.92
C ALA A 152 0.08 -12.93 -29.97
N ALA A 153 0.58 -11.74 -29.64
CA ALA A 153 -0.17 -10.49 -29.72
C ALA A 153 -0.32 -9.94 -31.16
N HIS A 154 0.45 -10.46 -32.12
CA HIS A 154 0.65 -9.88 -33.46
C HIS A 154 1.08 -8.41 -33.41
N VAL A 155 2.20 -8.14 -32.71
CA VAL A 155 2.91 -6.84 -32.69
C VAL A 155 4.41 -7.07 -32.93
N GLU A 156 5.16 -6.02 -33.24
CA GLU A 156 6.61 -6.15 -33.35
C GLU A 156 7.26 -6.33 -31.96
N PRO A 157 8.36 -7.09 -31.82
CA PRO A 157 9.07 -7.20 -30.54
C PRO A 157 9.59 -5.85 -29.99
N ALA A 158 9.71 -4.83 -30.85
CA ALA A 158 10.05 -3.46 -30.47
C ALA A 158 8.88 -2.70 -29.80
N ASP A 159 7.63 -3.13 -29.99
CA ASP A 159 6.43 -2.55 -29.37
C ASP A 159 6.18 -3.10 -27.94
N VAL A 160 7.05 -3.99 -27.44
CA VAL A 160 6.91 -4.69 -26.15
C VAL A 160 7.98 -4.23 -25.16
N VAL A 161 7.62 -3.25 -24.32
CA VAL A 161 8.52 -2.70 -23.30
C VAL A 161 8.76 -3.75 -22.21
N THR A 162 10.00 -4.19 -22.07
CA THR A 162 10.40 -5.28 -21.16
C THR A 162 11.13 -4.73 -19.94
N THR A 163 10.56 -4.92 -18.74
CA THR A 163 11.12 -4.43 -17.47
C THR A 163 11.02 -5.50 -16.39
N GLY A 164 12.14 -6.10 -15.98
CA GLY A 164 12.13 -7.23 -15.03
C GLY A 164 11.26 -8.39 -15.54
N GLN A 165 10.38 -8.92 -14.70
CA GLN A 165 9.41 -9.98 -15.06
C GLN A 165 8.12 -9.46 -15.72
N LYS A 166 8.13 -8.23 -16.27
CA LYS A 166 6.97 -7.58 -16.89
C LYS A 166 7.22 -7.20 -18.35
N LEU A 167 6.17 -7.38 -19.17
CA LEU A 167 6.12 -6.99 -20.56
C LEU A 167 4.89 -6.08 -20.78
N ARG A 168 5.11 -4.79 -21.03
CA ARG A 168 4.04 -3.82 -21.33
C ARG A 168 3.86 -3.69 -22.84
N LEU A 169 2.63 -3.83 -23.31
CA LEU A 169 2.29 -3.69 -24.73
C LEU A 169 0.84 -3.25 -24.96
N THR A 170 0.54 -2.79 -26.18
CA THR A 170 -0.83 -2.50 -26.63
C THR A 170 -1.27 -3.48 -27.72
N LEU A 171 -2.25 -4.33 -27.42
CA LEU A 171 -2.76 -5.39 -28.31
C LEU A 171 -4.25 -5.24 -28.61
N LYS A 172 -4.78 -6.04 -29.55
CA LYS A 172 -6.23 -6.15 -29.79
C LYS A 172 -6.85 -7.11 -28.76
N ARG A 173 -8.02 -6.79 -28.17
CA ARG A 173 -8.63 -7.60 -27.10
C ARG A 173 -8.82 -9.08 -27.48
N ARG A 174 -9.13 -9.40 -28.74
CA ARG A 174 -9.18 -10.79 -29.24
C ARG A 174 -7.88 -11.61 -29.13
N ARG A 175 -6.73 -10.97 -28.91
CA ARG A 175 -5.40 -11.62 -28.74
C ARG A 175 -5.03 -11.92 -27.28
N LEU A 176 -5.86 -11.52 -26.31
CA LEU A 176 -5.61 -11.80 -24.89
C LEU A 176 -5.53 -13.31 -24.58
N ALA A 177 -6.35 -14.13 -25.24
CA ALA A 177 -6.32 -15.58 -25.08
C ALA A 177 -5.02 -16.20 -25.63
N ASP A 178 -4.57 -15.74 -26.80
CA ASP A 178 -3.34 -16.22 -27.46
C ASP A 178 -2.10 -15.93 -26.59
N VAL A 179 -2.04 -14.75 -25.97
CA VAL A 179 -0.95 -14.37 -25.04
C VAL A 179 -1.06 -15.13 -23.71
N ALA A 180 -2.27 -15.33 -23.17
CA ALA A 180 -2.48 -16.09 -21.93
C ALA A 180 -2.15 -17.59 -22.08
N ALA A 181 -2.26 -18.15 -23.29
CA ALA A 181 -1.87 -19.54 -23.56
C ALA A 181 -0.37 -19.80 -23.39
N LEU A 182 0.47 -18.76 -23.40
CA LEU A 182 1.92 -18.88 -23.21
C LEU A 182 2.26 -19.34 -21.78
N ASP A 183 3.09 -20.37 -21.67
CA ASP A 183 3.44 -21.01 -20.40
C ASP A 183 4.15 -20.03 -19.43
N ALA A 184 5.05 -19.19 -19.96
CA ALA A 184 5.80 -18.20 -19.19
C ALA A 184 4.95 -17.09 -18.53
N VAL A 185 3.72 -16.86 -19.00
CA VAL A 185 2.84 -15.80 -18.51
C VAL A 185 2.13 -16.25 -17.24
N ARG A 186 2.35 -15.52 -16.14
CA ARG A 186 1.70 -15.74 -14.84
C ARG A 186 0.30 -15.13 -14.81
N HIS A 187 0.16 -13.89 -15.27
CA HIS A 187 -1.12 -13.23 -15.49
C HIS A 187 -0.99 -12.02 -16.44
N ILE A 188 -2.14 -11.45 -16.83
CA ILE A 188 -2.26 -10.25 -17.65
C ILE A 188 -3.30 -9.33 -16.97
N GLU A 189 -2.99 -8.04 -16.89
CA GLU A 189 -3.81 -7.00 -16.27
C GLU A 189 -3.94 -5.75 -17.16
N GLU A 190 -5.04 -5.00 -17.02
CA GLU A 190 -5.29 -3.77 -17.78
C GLU A 190 -4.58 -2.57 -17.15
N VAL A 191 -3.82 -1.82 -17.95
CA VAL A 191 -3.02 -0.66 -17.49
C VAL A 191 -3.89 0.59 -17.49
N PHE A 192 -4.09 1.19 -16.32
CA PHE A 192 -4.83 2.43 -16.16
C PHE A 192 -3.91 3.66 -16.14
N SER A 193 -4.45 4.79 -16.61
CA SER A 193 -3.87 6.11 -16.37
C SER A 193 -3.80 6.42 -14.87
N ARG A 194 -2.90 7.34 -14.49
CA ARG A 194 -2.66 7.76 -13.10
C ARG A 194 -3.24 9.16 -12.88
N ARG A 195 -3.64 9.52 -11.65
CA ARG A 195 -4.21 10.84 -11.29
C ARG A 195 -3.81 11.29 -9.88
N LEU A 196 -3.97 12.59 -9.65
CA LEU A 196 -3.75 13.26 -8.36
C LEU A 196 -4.94 13.05 -7.40
N ALA A 197 -4.64 13.13 -6.11
CA ALA A 197 -5.57 13.41 -5.00
C ALA A 197 -5.06 14.68 -4.28
N ASN A 198 -5.40 15.00 -3.02
CA ASN A 198 -5.20 16.37 -2.45
C ASN A 198 -5.18 16.50 -0.83
N ASN A 199 -5.55 17.58 -0.07
CA ASN A 199 -4.75 18.12 1.10
C ASN A 199 -5.27 18.73 2.50
N VAL A 200 -4.80 18.36 3.75
CA VAL A 200 -4.56 19.18 5.06
C VAL A 200 -3.51 18.51 6.01
N ALA A 201 -2.99 19.15 7.09
CA ALA A 201 -3.08 18.67 8.51
C ALA A 201 -2.42 19.46 9.68
N ARG A 202 -1.15 19.91 9.54
CA ARG A 202 -0.08 19.87 10.59
C ARG A 202 -0.47 19.76 12.09
N ALA A 203 -1.18 20.73 12.67
CA ALA A 203 -1.45 20.76 14.11
C ALA A 203 -2.22 19.52 14.63
N ILE A 204 -3.11 18.96 13.81
CA ILE A 204 -3.94 17.79 14.14
C ILE A 204 -3.10 16.50 14.24
N LEU A 205 -1.93 16.45 13.59
CA LEU A 205 -0.96 15.35 13.68
C LEU A 205 -0.04 15.47 14.90
N ARG A 206 -0.19 16.50 15.74
CA ARG A 206 0.70 16.83 16.87
C ARG A 206 2.19 16.86 16.48
N ALA A 207 2.48 17.31 15.26
CA ALA A 207 3.86 17.48 14.80
C ALA A 207 4.55 18.63 15.57
N PRO A 208 5.79 18.46 16.07
CA PRO A 208 6.48 19.46 16.88
C PRO A 208 6.51 20.86 16.28
N ALA A 209 6.39 21.89 17.14
CA ALA A 209 6.39 23.29 16.73
C ALA A 209 7.78 23.74 16.28
N SER A 210 7.84 24.55 15.20
CA SER A 210 9.10 24.97 14.57
C SER A 210 9.91 26.01 15.37
N ALA A 211 9.41 26.46 16.53
CA ALA A 211 10.06 27.43 17.40
C ALA A 211 10.93 26.79 18.51
N ASP A 212 10.73 25.51 18.83
CA ASP A 212 11.56 24.80 19.81
C ASP A 212 12.88 24.33 19.17
N ARG A 213 13.99 24.58 19.87
CA ARG A 213 15.34 24.22 19.43
C ARG A 213 15.71 22.76 19.73
N HIS A 214 14.88 22.04 20.50
CA HIS A 214 15.03 20.61 20.79
C HIS A 214 14.07 19.74 19.95
N ALA A 215 13.15 20.35 19.20
CA ALA A 215 12.20 19.63 18.36
C ALA A 215 12.90 18.94 17.18
N LEU A 216 12.51 17.69 16.91
CA LEU A 216 12.93 16.93 15.74
C LEU A 216 12.18 17.47 14.50
N ARG A 217 12.91 17.97 13.50
CA ARG A 217 12.36 18.61 12.28
C ARG A 217 12.61 17.81 11.00
N GLY A 218 13.14 16.60 11.09
CA GLY A 218 13.62 15.79 9.97
C GLY A 218 15.05 16.14 9.53
N ASP A 219 15.85 16.76 10.39
CA ASP A 219 17.18 17.27 10.05
C ASP A 219 18.16 16.15 9.67
N GLY A 220 18.85 16.34 8.55
CA GLY A 220 19.74 15.33 7.96
C GLY A 220 19.01 14.30 7.07
N GLU A 221 17.69 14.22 7.15
CA GLU A 221 16.90 13.29 6.33
C GLU A 221 16.60 13.85 4.92
N VAL A 222 16.27 12.94 4.00
CA VAL A 222 16.05 13.23 2.59
C VAL A 222 14.78 12.55 2.13
N VAL A 223 13.80 13.35 1.71
CA VAL A 223 12.52 12.87 1.18
C VAL A 223 12.51 13.05 -0.33
N ALA A 224 12.20 11.98 -1.04
CA ALA A 224 11.88 11.99 -2.46
C ALA A 224 10.39 12.25 -2.66
N VAL A 225 10.03 13.04 -3.67
CA VAL A 225 8.65 13.34 -4.07
C VAL A 225 8.55 13.11 -5.58
N ALA A 226 7.65 12.26 -6.04
CA ALA A 226 7.38 12.08 -7.47
C ALA A 226 6.00 12.65 -7.79
N ASP A 227 5.98 13.79 -8.47
CA ASP A 227 4.79 14.63 -8.62
C ASP A 227 4.91 15.59 -9.82
N THR A 228 3.96 16.50 -10.04
CA THR A 228 3.87 17.32 -11.26
C THR A 228 5.15 18.08 -11.58
N GLY A 229 5.71 18.80 -10.61
CA GLY A 229 6.97 19.52 -10.72
C GLY A 229 7.34 20.20 -9.41
N PHE A 230 8.32 21.11 -9.48
CA PHE A 230 8.65 21.99 -8.36
C PHE A 230 8.80 23.43 -8.81
N ASP A 231 7.85 24.29 -8.45
CA ASP A 231 7.92 25.75 -8.55
C ASP A 231 8.45 26.23 -9.92
N LYS A 232 9.58 26.97 -9.99
CA LYS A 232 10.20 27.41 -11.25
C LYS A 232 11.15 26.38 -11.90
N GLY A 233 11.29 25.19 -11.31
CA GLY A 233 12.17 24.13 -11.79
C GLY A 233 13.66 24.34 -11.47
N SER A 234 14.00 25.31 -10.63
CA SER A 234 15.37 25.62 -10.20
C SER A 234 15.66 25.09 -8.80
N THR A 235 16.92 24.75 -8.52
CA THR A 235 17.41 24.44 -7.16
C THR A 235 17.92 25.67 -6.41
N THR A 236 18.01 26.83 -7.07
CA THR A 236 18.54 28.09 -6.50
C THR A 236 17.48 29.19 -6.41
N ASP A 237 16.76 29.48 -7.49
CA ASP A 237 15.52 30.27 -7.47
C ASP A 237 14.34 29.36 -7.12
N VAL A 238 14.32 28.92 -5.86
CA VAL A 238 13.26 28.11 -5.27
C VAL A 238 12.18 28.98 -4.63
N HIS A 239 10.98 28.41 -4.44
CA HIS A 239 9.98 28.98 -3.54
C HIS A 239 10.60 29.25 -2.15
N PRO A 240 10.36 30.41 -1.50
CA PRO A 240 11.09 30.81 -0.30
C PRO A 240 11.10 29.78 0.84
N ALA A 241 10.02 29.01 1.01
CA ALA A 241 9.88 27.99 2.04
C ALA A 241 10.83 26.78 1.89
N PHE A 242 11.68 26.73 0.86
CA PHE A 242 12.62 25.64 0.57
C PHE A 242 14.08 26.11 0.42
N LYS A 243 14.39 27.38 0.70
CA LYS A 243 15.70 27.99 0.44
C LYS A 243 16.85 27.16 1.02
N GLY A 244 17.75 26.70 0.14
CA GLY A 244 18.92 25.89 0.51
C GLY A 244 18.66 24.41 0.84
N ARG A 245 17.42 23.91 0.73
CA ARG A 245 17.06 22.53 1.11
C ARG A 245 16.64 21.62 -0.05
N VAL A 246 16.61 22.11 -1.29
CA VAL A 246 16.40 21.28 -2.49
C VAL A 246 17.73 20.68 -2.96
N LYS A 247 17.90 19.35 -2.85
CA LYS A 247 19.11 18.63 -3.30
C LYS A 247 19.16 18.43 -4.81
N ALA A 248 18.03 18.07 -5.43
CA ALA A 248 17.95 17.76 -6.84
C ALA A 248 16.52 17.82 -7.39
N LEU A 249 16.41 18.09 -8.68
CA LEU A 249 15.16 18.12 -9.44
C LEU A 249 15.34 17.32 -10.75
N TYR A 250 14.59 16.23 -10.92
CA TYR A 250 14.57 15.43 -12.14
C TYR A 250 13.44 15.88 -13.07
N ALA A 251 13.64 15.73 -14.38
CA ALA A 251 12.70 16.06 -15.45
C ALA A 251 12.32 14.77 -16.18
N LEU A 252 11.22 14.12 -15.78
CA LEU A 252 10.83 12.81 -16.31
C LEU A 252 9.69 12.95 -17.34
N GLY A 253 8.65 13.74 -17.05
CA GLY A 253 7.49 13.90 -17.96
C GLY A 253 7.68 14.91 -19.10
N ARG A 254 8.51 15.93 -18.89
CA ARG A 254 8.82 16.96 -19.90
C ARG A 254 10.34 17.13 -20.01
N PRO A 255 11.00 16.71 -21.10
CA PRO A 255 12.45 16.79 -21.26
C PRO A 255 13.00 18.20 -20.94
N GLY A 256 13.99 18.25 -20.04
CA GLY A 256 14.61 19.49 -19.56
C GLY A 256 13.78 20.35 -18.60
N ARG A 257 12.47 20.11 -18.47
CA ARG A 257 11.53 20.94 -17.70
C ARG A 257 11.21 20.30 -16.34
N LYS A 258 11.21 21.13 -15.30
CA LYS A 258 11.14 20.73 -13.87
C LYS A 258 10.17 21.61 -13.07
N ASP A 259 9.80 22.72 -13.68
CA ASP A 259 8.80 23.70 -13.26
C ASP A 259 7.42 23.06 -13.09
N ASP A 260 6.62 23.66 -12.22
CA ASP A 260 5.30 23.17 -11.85
C ASP A 260 4.19 24.12 -12.33
N PRO A 261 3.75 24.03 -13.61
CA PRO A 261 2.66 24.83 -14.14
C PRO A 261 1.27 24.38 -13.64
N ASP A 262 1.20 23.22 -12.96
CA ASP A 262 0.00 22.68 -12.32
C ASP A 262 -0.12 23.22 -10.89
N GLY A 263 0.93 23.06 -10.07
CA GLY A 263 1.04 23.57 -8.71
C GLY A 263 0.93 22.52 -7.61
N HIS A 264 0.38 21.34 -7.90
CA HIS A 264 0.18 20.26 -6.92
C HIS A 264 1.51 19.74 -6.36
N GLY A 265 2.52 19.46 -7.19
CA GLY A 265 3.81 18.93 -6.73
C GLY A 265 4.58 19.87 -5.80
N THR A 266 4.46 21.18 -6.01
CA THR A 266 5.00 22.20 -5.09
C THR A 266 4.25 22.22 -3.76
N HIS A 267 2.93 22.05 -3.81
CA HIS A 267 2.03 22.02 -2.66
C HIS A 267 2.32 20.79 -1.77
N VAL A 268 2.39 19.61 -2.40
CA VAL A 268 2.85 18.33 -1.84
C VAL A 268 4.22 18.47 -1.17
N ALA A 269 5.22 19.00 -1.88
CA ALA A 269 6.56 19.19 -1.33
C ALA A 269 6.56 20.14 -0.12
N GLY A 270 5.70 21.17 -0.13
CA GLY A 270 5.52 22.10 0.99
C GLY A 270 4.92 21.40 2.21
N SER A 271 3.97 20.48 2.00
CA SER A 271 3.36 19.68 3.05
C SER A 271 4.32 18.66 3.65
N VAL A 272 5.29 18.13 2.88
CA VAL A 272 6.42 17.36 3.43
C VAL A 272 7.29 18.25 4.32
N LEU A 273 7.91 19.29 3.75
CA LEU A 273 9.11 19.92 4.32
C LEU A 273 9.24 21.43 4.06
N GLY A 274 8.16 22.11 3.70
CA GLY A 274 8.17 23.57 3.65
C GLY A 274 8.53 24.15 5.03
N ASP A 275 9.29 25.24 5.06
CA ASP A 275 9.61 26.01 6.27
C ASP A 275 9.41 27.49 5.93
N GLY A 276 8.15 27.88 5.78
CA GLY A 276 7.72 29.17 5.26
C GLY A 276 7.06 30.05 6.32
N VAL A 277 7.00 31.34 6.02
CA VAL A 277 6.12 32.30 6.67
C VAL A 277 5.28 32.94 5.57
N SER A 278 3.96 32.93 5.73
CA SER A 278 2.99 33.69 4.94
C SER A 278 2.82 35.06 5.56
N ALA A 279 2.77 36.11 4.72
CA ALA A 279 2.50 37.46 5.16
C ALA A 279 1.10 37.63 5.80
N SER A 280 0.13 36.77 5.46
CA SER A 280 -1.24 36.81 5.98
C SER A 280 -1.58 35.73 7.01
N ASP A 281 -0.93 34.56 6.94
CA ASP A 281 -1.30 33.36 7.71
C ASP A 281 -0.26 32.97 8.77
N GLY A 282 0.87 33.69 8.86
CA GLY A 282 1.95 33.38 9.79
C GLY A 282 2.77 32.15 9.37
N VAL A 283 3.14 31.29 10.30
CA VAL A 283 4.08 30.17 10.04
C VAL A 283 3.40 29.04 9.25
N VAL A 284 3.91 28.78 8.04
CA VAL A 284 3.44 27.72 7.13
C VAL A 284 4.58 26.73 6.88
N CYS A 285 4.66 25.70 7.72
CA CYS A 285 5.62 24.60 7.56
C CYS A 285 4.90 23.27 7.25
N GLY A 286 5.60 22.39 6.54
CA GLY A 286 5.27 20.96 6.46
C GLY A 286 5.57 20.21 7.76
N ALA A 287 5.46 18.90 7.74
CA ALA A 287 5.73 18.05 8.91
C ALA A 287 7.23 17.90 9.23
N ALA A 288 8.12 17.99 8.24
CA ALA A 288 9.58 17.85 8.39
C ALA A 288 10.37 19.05 7.84
N PRO A 289 10.23 20.27 8.42
CA PRO A 289 10.85 21.49 7.89
C PRO A 289 12.40 21.51 7.87
N GLY A 290 13.08 20.62 8.60
CA GLY A 290 14.53 20.45 8.57
C GLY A 290 15.03 19.49 7.47
N ALA A 291 14.14 18.68 6.89
CA ALA A 291 14.48 17.71 5.85
C ALA A 291 14.86 18.37 4.52
N ARG A 292 15.51 17.59 3.64
CA ARG A 292 15.91 18.03 2.29
C ARG A 292 15.11 17.33 1.19
N LEU A 293 14.74 18.09 0.16
CA LEU A 293 13.92 17.64 -0.96
C LEU A 293 14.74 17.05 -2.09
N VAL A 294 14.27 15.94 -2.65
CA VAL A 294 14.52 15.54 -4.03
C VAL A 294 13.15 15.46 -4.70
N LEU A 295 12.95 16.11 -5.85
CA LEU A 295 11.68 16.01 -6.59
C LEU A 295 11.87 15.50 -8.01
N GLN A 296 10.96 14.63 -8.45
CA GLN A 296 10.91 14.05 -9.78
C GLN A 296 9.65 14.58 -10.48
N SER A 297 9.83 15.49 -11.44
CA SER A 297 8.74 16.08 -12.22
C SER A 297 8.23 15.07 -13.25
N VAL A 298 7.05 14.51 -12.99
CA VAL A 298 6.40 13.49 -13.82
C VAL A 298 5.23 14.03 -14.66
N LEU A 299 4.89 15.31 -14.53
CA LEU A 299 3.91 15.98 -15.41
C LEU A 299 4.39 15.93 -16.86
N ASP A 300 3.58 15.34 -17.73
CA ASP A 300 3.82 15.24 -19.17
C ASP A 300 3.32 16.48 -19.96
N ARG A 301 3.29 16.39 -21.29
CA ARG A 301 2.84 17.49 -22.18
C ARG A 301 1.32 17.62 -22.31
N ASN A 302 0.58 16.60 -21.89
CA ASN A 302 -0.87 16.49 -21.97
C ASN A 302 -1.56 16.77 -20.62
N ALA A 303 -0.81 17.32 -19.65
CA ALA A 303 -1.19 17.45 -18.24
C ALA A 303 -1.50 16.10 -17.52
N GLY A 304 -0.97 14.99 -18.04
CA GLY A 304 -0.98 13.69 -17.37
C GLY A 304 0.30 13.42 -16.56
N LEU A 305 0.39 12.21 -16.00
CA LEU A 305 1.56 11.74 -15.25
C LEU A 305 2.42 10.74 -16.05
N GLY A 306 2.46 10.88 -17.38
CA GLY A 306 3.23 10.04 -18.30
C GLY A 306 4.76 10.14 -18.17
N GLY A 307 5.26 10.97 -17.26
CA GLY A 307 6.66 10.94 -16.80
C GLY A 307 6.95 9.90 -15.72
N LEU A 308 5.94 9.25 -15.15
CA LEU A 308 6.15 8.09 -14.29
C LEU A 308 6.56 6.90 -15.17
N PRO A 309 7.70 6.23 -14.89
CA PRO A 309 8.15 5.10 -15.70
C PRO A 309 7.13 3.96 -15.70
N ASP A 310 7.30 3.05 -16.67
CA ASP A 310 6.50 1.83 -16.73
C ASP A 310 6.75 0.94 -15.51
N ASN A 311 8.03 0.78 -15.12
CA ASN A 311 8.48 0.09 -13.92
C ASN A 311 8.81 1.09 -12.80
N LEU A 312 8.13 0.99 -11.66
CA LEU A 312 8.29 1.94 -10.55
C LEU A 312 9.64 1.82 -9.83
N ASN A 313 10.37 0.71 -9.97
CA ASN A 313 11.74 0.63 -9.45
C ASN A 313 12.65 1.72 -10.05
N ASP A 314 12.46 2.06 -11.34
CA ASP A 314 13.23 3.10 -12.03
C ASP A 314 12.89 4.53 -11.54
N LEU A 315 11.78 4.68 -10.81
CA LEU A 315 11.43 5.91 -10.09
C LEU A 315 12.13 5.97 -8.73
N PHE A 316 12.08 4.88 -7.96
CA PHE A 316 12.56 4.88 -6.57
C PHE A 316 14.10 4.77 -6.47
N GLU A 317 14.74 4.11 -7.44
CA GLU A 317 16.17 3.81 -7.43
C GLU A 317 17.09 5.05 -7.53
N PRO A 318 16.89 6.02 -8.46
CA PRO A 318 17.77 7.18 -8.56
C PRO A 318 17.87 8.05 -7.29
N PRO A 319 16.77 8.47 -6.63
CA PRO A 319 16.89 9.27 -5.40
C PRO A 319 17.46 8.45 -4.24
N TYR A 320 17.17 7.14 -4.16
CA TYR A 320 17.72 6.22 -3.16
C TYR A 320 19.25 6.07 -3.29
N LYS A 321 19.76 5.69 -4.48
CA LYS A 321 21.19 5.49 -4.74
C LYS A 321 21.97 6.80 -4.73
N THR A 322 21.50 7.84 -5.44
CA THR A 322 22.29 9.07 -5.67
C THR A 322 22.21 10.05 -4.51
N HIS A 323 21.01 10.34 -4.02
CA HIS A 323 20.79 11.40 -3.04
C HIS A 323 20.59 10.89 -1.60
N LYS A 324 20.57 9.57 -1.41
CA LYS A 324 20.28 8.88 -0.14
C LYS A 324 18.91 9.26 0.42
N ALA A 325 17.92 9.35 -0.47
CA ALA A 325 16.53 9.38 -0.06
C ALA A 325 16.18 8.10 0.72
N ARG A 326 15.32 8.25 1.73
CA ARG A 326 14.89 7.17 2.63
C ARG A 326 13.40 7.20 2.94
N VAL A 327 12.71 8.20 2.42
CA VAL A 327 11.25 8.29 2.36
C VAL A 327 10.90 8.68 0.92
N HIS A 328 9.87 8.06 0.35
CA HIS A 328 9.34 8.44 -0.97
C HIS A 328 7.86 8.78 -0.84
N SER A 329 7.46 10.00 -1.20
CA SER A 329 6.06 10.41 -1.22
C SER A 329 5.51 10.34 -2.65
N ASN A 330 4.46 9.53 -2.83
CA ASN A 330 3.77 9.35 -4.10
C ASN A 330 2.33 9.80 -3.96
N SER A 331 2.07 10.98 -4.49
CA SER A 331 0.84 11.73 -4.28
C SER A 331 -0.11 11.59 -5.48
N TRP A 332 -0.21 10.35 -5.97
CA TRP A 332 -0.96 9.93 -7.15
C TRP A 332 -1.36 8.45 -7.04
N CYS A 333 -2.36 8.04 -7.84
CA CYS A 333 -2.90 6.69 -7.86
C CYS A 333 -3.48 6.33 -9.25
N SER A 334 -3.68 5.05 -9.52
CA SER A 334 -4.37 4.54 -10.73
C SER A 334 -5.83 5.03 -10.80
N GLN A 335 -6.35 5.19 -12.03
CA GLN A 335 -7.76 5.53 -12.28
C GLN A 335 -8.71 4.31 -12.29
N GLY A 336 -8.18 3.10 -12.11
CA GLY A 336 -8.92 1.84 -12.05
C GLY A 336 -8.19 0.79 -11.20
N ASN A 337 -8.47 -0.50 -11.46
CA ASN A 337 -7.97 -1.65 -10.68
C ASN A 337 -8.21 -1.54 -9.15
N PHE A 338 -9.34 -0.96 -8.72
CA PHE A 338 -9.66 -0.77 -7.30
C PHE A 338 -9.59 -2.08 -6.51
N GLY A 339 -8.80 -2.07 -5.43
CA GLY A 339 -8.51 -3.18 -4.55
C GLY A 339 -7.57 -4.25 -5.11
N VAL A 340 -7.16 -4.18 -6.39
CA VAL A 340 -6.29 -5.20 -7.01
C VAL A 340 -4.86 -5.05 -6.50
N TYR A 341 -4.19 -6.17 -6.18
CA TYR A 341 -2.73 -6.21 -6.12
C TYR A 341 -2.20 -6.27 -7.55
N ASP A 342 -1.94 -5.10 -8.15
CA ASP A 342 -1.47 -4.99 -9.54
C ASP A 342 0.07 -5.06 -9.61
N GLN A 343 0.62 -5.13 -10.82
CA GLN A 343 2.07 -5.21 -11.01
C GLN A 343 2.81 -3.94 -10.51
N GLN A 344 2.14 -2.80 -10.37
CA GLN A 344 2.72 -1.61 -9.75
C GLN A 344 2.81 -1.77 -8.23
N ALA A 345 1.82 -2.41 -7.61
CA ALA A 345 1.90 -2.82 -6.20
C ALA A 345 3.02 -3.85 -5.97
N GLN A 346 3.21 -4.78 -6.91
CA GLN A 346 4.32 -5.74 -6.86
C GLN A 346 5.70 -5.06 -6.96
N GLU A 347 5.87 -4.07 -7.83
CA GLU A 347 7.12 -3.28 -7.94
C GLU A 347 7.41 -2.49 -6.66
N VAL A 348 6.39 -1.91 -6.02
CA VAL A 348 6.54 -1.22 -4.74
C VAL A 348 6.98 -2.18 -3.63
N ASP A 349 6.37 -3.37 -3.54
CA ASP A 349 6.76 -4.36 -2.54
C ASP A 349 8.15 -4.95 -2.81
N GLU A 350 8.50 -5.21 -4.07
CA GLU A 350 9.82 -5.67 -4.50
C GLU A 350 10.91 -4.65 -4.14
N PHE A 351 10.65 -3.35 -4.35
CA PHE A 351 11.60 -2.30 -4.01
C PHE A 351 11.86 -2.25 -2.50
N VAL A 352 10.81 -2.20 -1.66
CA VAL A 352 10.98 -2.13 -0.20
C VAL A 352 11.60 -3.42 0.35
N TYR A 353 11.25 -4.59 -0.21
CA TYR A 353 11.84 -5.87 0.19
C TYR A 353 13.36 -5.92 -0.06
N ARG A 354 13.85 -5.33 -1.18
CA ARG A 354 15.29 -5.20 -1.48
C ARG A 354 15.97 -4.01 -0.79
N HIS A 355 15.21 -2.97 -0.43
CA HIS A 355 15.70 -1.74 0.16
C HIS A 355 15.03 -1.48 1.51
N ARG A 356 15.21 -2.44 2.44
CA ARG A 356 14.59 -2.47 3.77
C ARG A 356 14.70 -1.15 4.56
N ASP A 357 15.69 -0.28 4.32
CA ASP A 357 15.85 1.00 5.03
C ASP A 357 15.10 2.21 4.41
N MET A 358 14.22 1.99 3.41
CA MET A 358 13.44 3.04 2.72
C MET A 358 11.93 2.77 2.73
N LEU A 359 11.15 3.64 3.37
CA LEU A 359 9.69 3.56 3.39
C LEU A 359 9.05 4.36 2.25
N ILE A 360 8.20 3.70 1.46
CA ILE A 360 7.43 4.30 0.37
C ILE A 360 6.03 4.63 0.88
N CYS A 361 5.59 5.87 0.69
CA CYS A 361 4.27 6.39 1.05
C CYS A 361 3.42 6.58 -0.21
N PHE A 362 2.14 6.17 -0.16
CA PHE A 362 1.18 6.31 -1.26
C PHE A 362 -0.15 6.91 -0.79
N ALA A 363 -0.74 7.73 -1.65
CA ALA A 363 -2.11 8.22 -1.48
C ALA A 363 -3.13 7.09 -1.61
N ALA A 364 -4.06 6.97 -0.65
CA ALA A 364 -5.15 6.00 -0.69
C ALA A 364 -6.13 6.21 -1.85
N GLY A 365 -6.23 7.45 -2.37
CA GLY A 365 -7.03 7.82 -3.52
C GLY A 365 -8.31 8.59 -3.18
N ASN A 366 -8.80 9.35 -4.16
CA ASN A 366 -10.07 10.08 -4.10
C ASN A 366 -11.17 9.33 -4.88
N ALA A 367 -11.56 8.13 -4.46
CA ALA A 367 -12.63 7.33 -5.11
C ALA A 367 -13.70 6.79 -4.16
N GLY A 368 -13.73 7.22 -2.89
CA GLY A 368 -14.88 7.03 -2.01
C GLY A 368 -16.12 7.75 -2.57
N LYS A 369 -17.28 7.09 -2.54
CA LYS A 369 -18.58 7.58 -3.04
C LYS A 369 -19.73 7.00 -2.22
N ASP A 370 -20.90 7.61 -2.32
CA ASP A 370 -22.20 7.19 -1.79
C ASP A 370 -23.04 6.68 -2.99
N ARG A 371 -22.75 5.45 -3.44
CA ARG A 371 -23.23 4.85 -4.72
C ARG A 371 -24.66 4.33 -4.64
N ASP A 372 -25.11 3.89 -3.47
CA ASP A 372 -26.50 3.48 -3.22
C ASP A 372 -27.39 4.63 -2.68
N ALA A 373 -26.78 5.77 -2.32
CA ALA A 373 -27.44 6.92 -1.69
C ALA A 373 -27.98 6.63 -0.27
N ASN A 374 -27.30 5.78 0.51
CA ASN A 374 -27.63 5.54 1.92
C ASN A 374 -27.04 6.57 2.91
N GLY A 375 -26.10 7.42 2.46
CA GLY A 375 -25.46 8.46 3.29
C GLY A 375 -24.15 8.03 3.95
N GLN A 376 -23.58 6.89 3.55
CA GLN A 376 -22.26 6.39 3.95
C GLN A 376 -21.34 6.27 2.71
N VAL A 377 -20.08 5.88 2.91
CA VAL A 377 -19.09 5.72 1.82
C VAL A 377 -18.89 4.23 1.53
N ASP A 378 -19.09 3.83 0.27
CA ASP A 378 -18.91 2.46 -0.19
C ASP A 378 -17.48 1.93 0.01
N PRO A 379 -17.32 0.62 0.33
CA PRO A 379 -16.03 -0.05 0.40
C PRO A 379 -15.39 -0.26 -0.98
N SER A 380 -14.16 -0.78 -0.95
CA SER A 380 -13.37 -1.24 -2.10
C SER A 380 -13.28 -0.18 -3.22
N SER A 381 -12.66 0.94 -2.89
CA SER A 381 -12.32 2.05 -3.80
C SER A 381 -10.85 2.44 -3.77
N LEU A 382 -10.00 1.72 -3.03
CA LEU A 382 -8.56 1.95 -2.94
C LEU A 382 -7.84 1.57 -4.25
N PRO A 383 -7.20 2.48 -5.00
CA PRO A 383 -6.49 2.14 -6.23
C PRO A 383 -5.02 1.76 -5.95
N PRO A 384 -4.39 0.99 -6.84
CA PRO A 384 -2.93 0.82 -6.86
C PRO A 384 -2.20 2.15 -7.14
N PRO A 385 -0.91 2.28 -6.79
CA PRO A 385 -0.08 1.29 -6.08
C PRO A 385 -0.33 1.22 -4.57
N GLY A 386 -1.30 1.99 -4.03
CA GLY A 386 -1.66 1.99 -2.61
C GLY A 386 -2.19 0.65 -2.07
N THR A 387 -2.42 -0.34 -2.94
CA THR A 387 -2.76 -1.74 -2.59
C THR A 387 -1.55 -2.59 -2.19
N ALA A 388 -0.31 -2.08 -2.32
CA ALA A 388 0.93 -2.77 -1.92
C ALA A 388 1.04 -2.99 -0.39
N LYS A 389 1.73 -4.05 0.03
CA LYS A 389 1.83 -4.51 1.42
C LYS A 389 2.86 -3.71 2.22
N ASN A 390 4.01 -3.45 1.62
CA ASN A 390 5.21 -2.88 2.25
C ASN A 390 5.22 -1.34 2.22
N CYS A 391 4.32 -0.72 1.44
CA CYS A 391 4.11 0.72 1.49
C CYS A 391 3.28 1.14 2.71
N LEU A 392 3.35 2.43 3.04
CA LEU A 392 2.42 3.12 3.92
C LEU A 392 1.37 3.85 3.06
N THR A 393 0.14 3.36 3.06
CA THR A 393 -0.99 3.94 2.32
C THR A 393 -1.76 4.88 3.23
N ILE A 394 -1.93 6.13 2.80
CA ILE A 394 -2.48 7.21 3.63
C ILE A 394 -3.83 7.71 3.08
N GLY A 395 -4.89 7.54 3.87
CA GLY A 395 -6.20 8.12 3.62
C GLY A 395 -6.39 9.51 4.23
N ALA A 396 -7.55 10.11 3.97
CA ALA A 396 -7.90 11.46 4.41
C ALA A 396 -8.91 11.46 5.57
N SER A 397 -8.53 12.12 6.67
CA SER A 397 -9.44 12.62 7.70
C SER A 397 -9.76 14.09 7.45
N GLU A 398 -10.78 14.61 8.12
CA GLU A 398 -11.16 16.02 8.02
C GLU A 398 -10.12 16.92 8.71
N SER A 399 -10.30 18.23 8.61
CA SER A 399 -9.53 19.22 9.36
C SER A 399 -10.43 20.27 9.98
N LEU A 400 -9.85 21.20 10.72
CA LEU A 400 -10.54 22.27 11.41
C LEU A 400 -10.32 23.61 10.69
N ARG A 401 -11.13 23.90 9.67
CA ARG A 401 -11.26 25.23 9.05
C ARG A 401 -12.74 25.63 8.94
N PRO A 402 -13.45 25.88 10.07
CA PRO A 402 -14.91 26.11 10.08
C PRO A 402 -15.38 27.35 9.30
N ALA A 403 -14.46 28.24 8.92
CA ALA A 403 -14.71 29.35 7.98
C ALA A 403 -14.96 28.88 6.53
N MET A 404 -14.45 27.71 6.14
CA MET A 404 -14.77 27.08 4.85
C MET A 404 -16.20 26.51 4.91
N ARG A 405 -17.02 26.87 3.91
CA ARG A 405 -18.47 26.56 3.89
C ARG A 405 -18.91 25.64 2.75
N MET A 406 -17.96 25.07 2.01
CA MET A 406 -18.25 24.04 1.00
C MET A 406 -18.75 22.76 1.67
N THR A 407 -19.68 22.07 1.02
CA THR A 407 -20.20 20.76 1.48
C THR A 407 -20.00 19.69 0.42
N TYR A 408 -19.94 18.41 0.81
CA TYR A 408 -19.74 17.30 -0.14
C TYR A 408 -20.81 17.28 -1.24
N GLY A 409 -22.08 17.49 -0.88
CA GLY A 409 -23.19 17.58 -1.83
C GLY A 409 -23.26 18.87 -2.67
N ARG A 410 -22.35 19.84 -2.44
CA ARG A 410 -22.13 20.99 -3.34
C ARG A 410 -20.91 20.78 -4.24
N GLY A 411 -19.85 20.17 -3.74
CA GLY A 411 -18.63 19.87 -4.53
C GLY A 411 -18.83 18.71 -5.51
N TRP A 412 -19.47 17.63 -5.07
CA TRP A 412 -19.70 16.41 -5.87
C TRP A 412 -21.15 15.91 -5.74
N PRO A 413 -22.16 16.66 -6.24
CA PRO A 413 -23.58 16.35 -6.05
C PRO A 413 -24.04 15.00 -6.65
N ALA A 414 -23.25 14.40 -7.55
CA ALA A 414 -23.48 13.07 -8.10
C ALA A 414 -22.90 11.94 -7.23
N ASP A 415 -21.81 12.21 -6.50
CA ASP A 415 -21.06 11.21 -5.74
C ASP A 415 -21.46 11.15 -4.26
N PHE A 416 -22.04 12.24 -3.72
CA PHE A 416 -22.55 12.34 -2.35
C PHE A 416 -23.98 12.85 -2.36
N ARG A 417 -24.94 11.93 -2.42
CA ARG A 417 -26.34 12.22 -2.72
C ARG A 417 -27.22 12.26 -1.47
N ALA A 418 -26.90 11.50 -0.43
CA ALA A 418 -27.67 11.47 0.82
C ALA A 418 -26.95 12.14 2.00
N SER A 419 -27.75 12.63 2.95
CA SER A 419 -27.26 13.08 4.26
C SER A 419 -26.96 11.86 5.15
N PRO A 420 -26.00 11.94 6.10
CA PRO A 420 -25.35 13.17 6.57
C PRO A 420 -24.31 13.76 5.61
N ILE A 421 -23.62 12.95 4.80
CA ILE A 421 -22.50 13.39 3.94
C ILE A 421 -22.88 14.58 3.04
N ARG A 422 -23.99 14.52 2.30
CA ARG A 422 -24.42 15.58 1.36
C ARG A 422 -24.42 16.98 1.99
N SER A 423 -24.90 17.06 3.22
CA SER A 423 -25.05 18.29 4.01
C SER A 423 -23.77 18.73 4.72
N ASP A 424 -22.80 17.83 4.88
CA ASP A 424 -21.64 18.03 5.73
C ASP A 424 -20.54 18.89 5.09
N ARG A 425 -19.80 19.63 5.92
CA ARG A 425 -18.76 20.57 5.50
C ARG A 425 -17.37 19.94 5.57
N LEU A 426 -16.67 20.01 4.44
CA LEU A 426 -15.39 19.35 4.18
C LEU A 426 -14.28 19.53 5.23
N ALA A 427 -14.33 20.54 6.10
CA ALA A 427 -13.26 20.80 7.08
C ALA A 427 -13.83 21.39 8.37
N SER A 428 -14.73 20.64 9.01
CA SER A 428 -15.47 21.10 10.19
C SER A 428 -15.15 20.34 11.49
N ASN A 429 -14.81 19.06 11.44
CA ASN A 429 -14.42 18.27 12.62
C ASN A 429 -13.18 17.43 12.30
N PRO A 430 -12.00 17.67 12.91
CA PRO A 430 -10.78 16.93 12.59
C PRO A 430 -10.87 15.43 12.87
N ASP A 431 -11.76 14.98 13.79
CA ASP A 431 -11.98 13.57 14.11
C ASP A 431 -13.00 12.89 13.17
N GLY A 432 -13.49 13.58 12.12
CA GLY A 432 -14.29 13.01 11.03
C GLY A 432 -13.45 12.39 9.90
N MET A 433 -14.05 11.45 9.16
CA MET A 433 -13.44 10.85 7.96
C MET A 433 -13.94 11.52 6.67
N VAL A 434 -13.01 11.84 5.75
CA VAL A 434 -13.35 12.53 4.49
C VAL A 434 -14.07 11.59 3.53
N ALA A 435 -15.16 12.07 2.94
CA ALA A 435 -16.09 11.20 2.20
C ALA A 435 -15.52 10.64 0.89
N PHE A 436 -14.75 11.44 0.14
CA PHE A 436 -14.07 10.93 -1.08
C PHE A 436 -12.81 10.11 -0.78
N SER A 437 -12.34 10.05 0.47
CA SER A 437 -11.21 9.20 0.84
C SER A 437 -11.55 7.76 0.51
N SER A 438 -10.79 7.17 -0.40
CA SER A 438 -10.97 5.77 -0.79
C SER A 438 -10.91 4.84 0.41
N ARG A 439 -11.75 3.82 0.36
CA ARG A 439 -11.97 2.83 1.40
C ARG A 439 -11.44 1.47 0.95
N GLY A 440 -10.92 0.69 1.89
CA GLY A 440 -10.67 -0.73 1.71
C GLY A 440 -11.97 -1.56 1.76
N PRO A 441 -11.87 -2.89 1.89
CA PRO A 441 -10.62 -3.64 1.82
C PRO A 441 -10.07 -3.67 0.39
N THR A 442 -8.85 -4.20 0.25
CA THR A 442 -8.40 -4.73 -1.04
C THR A 442 -9.24 -5.96 -1.44
N LEU A 443 -9.10 -6.44 -2.68
CA LEU A 443 -9.85 -7.62 -3.15
C LEU A 443 -9.39 -8.91 -2.45
N ASP A 444 -8.12 -8.98 -2.07
CA ASP A 444 -7.53 -9.97 -1.16
C ASP A 444 -7.76 -9.63 0.33
N LEU A 445 -8.82 -8.87 0.63
CA LEU A 445 -9.39 -8.58 1.95
C LEU A 445 -8.51 -7.79 2.95
N ARG A 446 -7.35 -7.29 2.52
CA ARG A 446 -6.43 -6.53 3.39
C ARG A 446 -6.99 -5.17 3.81
N LEU A 447 -6.67 -4.80 5.04
CA LEU A 447 -6.96 -3.52 5.68
C LEU A 447 -6.15 -2.42 5.02
N LYS A 448 -6.85 -1.52 4.33
CA LYS A 448 -6.28 -0.29 3.76
C LYS A 448 -7.30 0.87 3.87
N PRO A 449 -6.86 2.14 4.02
CA PRO A 449 -5.47 2.60 4.19
C PRO A 449 -4.84 2.07 5.48
N ASP A 450 -3.51 2.14 5.63
CA ASP A 450 -2.85 1.75 6.88
C ASP A 450 -3.10 2.80 7.98
N VAL A 451 -3.04 4.09 7.60
CA VAL A 451 -3.29 5.23 8.49
C VAL A 451 -4.03 6.34 7.74
N VAL A 452 -4.55 7.31 8.47
CA VAL A 452 -5.03 8.57 7.89
C VAL A 452 -4.23 9.77 8.39
N ALA A 453 -4.21 10.81 7.57
CA ALA A 453 -3.90 12.17 7.99
C ALA A 453 -5.00 13.10 7.44
N PRO A 454 -5.17 14.31 7.98
CA PRO A 454 -6.17 15.24 7.46
C PRO A 454 -6.02 15.55 5.96
N GLY A 455 -7.09 16.01 5.29
CA GLY A 455 -7.15 15.98 3.81
C GLY A 455 -7.91 17.10 3.09
N THR A 456 -8.61 18.00 3.75
CA THR A 456 -9.47 19.06 3.17
C THR A 456 -9.12 20.51 3.59
N TYR A 457 -8.33 21.24 2.78
CA TYR A 457 -7.72 22.56 3.05
C TYR A 457 -6.55 22.64 4.11
N ILE A 458 -5.27 22.29 3.80
CA ILE A 458 -4.13 23.14 4.30
C ILE A 458 -3.78 24.20 3.28
N LEU A 459 -3.36 25.30 3.85
CA LEU A 459 -2.38 26.18 3.28
C LEU A 459 -1.01 25.48 3.09
N SER A 460 -0.49 25.42 1.86
CA SER A 460 0.90 25.03 1.56
C SER A 460 1.46 25.89 0.43
N ALA A 461 2.74 25.70 0.10
CA ALA A 461 3.46 26.45 -0.92
C ALA A 461 2.80 26.32 -2.30
N ARG A 462 2.46 27.45 -2.91
CA ARG A 462 1.99 27.55 -4.30
C ARG A 462 3.19 27.70 -5.23
N SER A 463 3.17 26.98 -6.37
CA SER A 463 4.16 27.18 -7.43
C SER A 463 4.12 28.61 -7.97
N ARG A 464 5.28 29.27 -8.08
CA ARG A 464 5.39 30.57 -8.78
C ARG A 464 5.33 30.44 -10.31
N ALA A 465 5.12 29.23 -10.82
CA ALA A 465 4.88 28.93 -12.24
C ALA A 465 3.43 28.48 -12.54
N THR A 466 2.60 28.18 -11.54
CA THR A 466 1.19 27.80 -11.78
C THR A 466 0.29 29.01 -11.98
N ARG A 467 -0.81 28.78 -12.71
CA ARG A 467 -2.00 29.65 -12.73
C ARG A 467 -3.16 29.10 -11.90
N SER A 468 -3.05 27.88 -11.38
CA SER A 468 -4.04 27.24 -10.52
C SER A 468 -4.23 28.02 -9.22
N GLU A 469 -5.45 27.97 -8.69
CA GLU A 469 -5.82 28.48 -7.37
C GLU A 469 -6.13 27.35 -6.37
N GLY A 470 -6.01 26.08 -6.79
CA GLY A 470 -6.37 24.92 -5.99
C GLY A 470 -7.85 24.95 -5.58
N TRP A 471 -8.10 24.87 -4.27
CA TRP A 471 -9.40 25.09 -3.65
C TRP A 471 -9.58 26.53 -3.11
N GLY A 472 -8.66 27.43 -3.42
CA GLY A 472 -8.68 28.85 -3.08
C GLY A 472 -7.29 29.38 -2.70
N LEU A 473 -7.01 30.65 -3.01
CA LEU A 473 -5.77 31.30 -2.60
C LEU A 473 -5.77 31.70 -1.10
N SER A 474 -4.59 31.85 -0.53
CA SER A 474 -4.40 32.59 0.73
C SER A 474 -4.25 34.10 0.46
N GLY A 475 -4.17 34.91 1.53
CA GLY A 475 -3.83 36.33 1.41
C GLY A 475 -2.40 36.59 0.93
N ASP A 476 -1.53 35.57 0.93
CA ASP A 476 -0.17 35.60 0.37
C ASP A 476 -0.13 34.75 -0.90
N PRO A 477 0.19 35.32 -2.08
CA PRO A 477 0.18 34.60 -3.36
C PRO A 477 1.22 33.48 -3.46
N LEU A 478 2.14 33.36 -2.48
CA LEU A 478 3.06 32.23 -2.34
C LEU A 478 2.40 30.96 -1.75
N TYR A 479 1.13 31.00 -1.34
CA TYR A 479 0.45 29.85 -0.74
C TYR A 479 -1.00 29.70 -1.24
N MET A 480 -1.50 28.46 -1.26
CA MET A 480 -2.90 28.16 -1.62
C MET A 480 -3.48 27.02 -0.77
N PHE A 481 -4.80 26.90 -0.78
CA PHE A 481 -5.56 25.79 -0.22
C PHE A 481 -5.94 24.78 -1.31
N ASP A 482 -6.22 23.54 -0.90
CA ASP A 482 -6.46 22.39 -1.79
C ASP A 482 -7.08 21.21 -0.94
N GLY A 483 -7.77 20.17 -1.47
CA GLY A 483 -8.34 19.04 -0.66
C GLY A 483 -8.61 17.64 -1.33
N GLY A 484 -8.23 16.51 -0.68
CA GLY A 484 -8.10 15.13 -1.18
C GLY A 484 -7.29 14.17 -0.24
N THR A 485 -6.60 13.13 -0.75
CA THR A 485 -5.59 12.31 0.00
C THR A 485 -4.08 12.57 -0.27
N SER A 486 -3.69 13.23 -1.37
CA SER A 486 -2.28 13.49 -1.76
C SER A 486 -1.49 14.50 -0.95
N MET A 487 -2.06 15.25 -0.02
CA MET A 487 -1.28 16.03 0.95
C MET A 487 -1.45 15.55 2.40
N ALA A 488 -2.46 14.72 2.68
CA ALA A 488 -2.41 13.79 3.81
C ALA A 488 -1.12 12.93 3.72
N THR A 489 -0.83 12.41 2.53
CA THR A 489 0.32 11.55 2.20
C THR A 489 1.71 12.16 2.52
N PRO A 490 2.13 13.32 1.98
CA PRO A 490 3.40 13.98 2.25
C PRO A 490 3.56 14.50 3.67
N LEU A 491 2.47 14.85 4.36
CA LEU A 491 2.55 15.14 5.79
C LEU A 491 2.98 13.89 6.57
N VAL A 492 2.39 12.74 6.26
CA VAL A 492 2.84 11.47 6.84
C VAL A 492 4.26 11.13 6.37
N ALA A 493 4.65 11.41 5.12
CA ALA A 493 6.05 11.27 4.67
C ALA A 493 7.02 12.18 5.46
N GLY A 494 6.58 13.37 5.88
CA GLY A 494 7.30 14.22 6.83
C GLY A 494 7.33 13.62 8.24
N CYS A 495 6.22 13.06 8.73
CA CYS A 495 6.20 12.29 9.98
C CYS A 495 7.17 11.09 9.95
N VAL A 496 7.28 10.37 8.82
CA VAL A 496 8.28 9.31 8.60
C VAL A 496 9.69 9.89 8.69
N ALA A 497 9.97 11.04 8.06
CA ALA A 497 11.29 11.68 8.16
C ALA A 497 11.64 12.10 9.59
N VAL A 498 10.68 12.64 10.36
CA VAL A 498 10.90 12.98 11.79
C VAL A 498 11.11 11.71 12.63
N THR A 499 10.33 10.64 12.39
CA THR A 499 10.49 9.32 13.04
C THR A 499 11.85 8.69 12.69
N ARG A 500 12.33 8.89 11.46
CA ARG A 500 13.64 8.40 11.02
C ARG A 500 14.79 9.19 11.66
N GLN A 501 14.63 10.50 11.86
CA GLN A 501 15.57 11.31 12.64
C GLN A 501 15.60 10.87 14.11
N PHE A 502 14.45 10.67 14.74
CA PHE A 502 14.30 10.16 16.11
C PHE A 502 15.11 8.88 16.32
N LEU A 503 14.87 7.85 15.50
CA LEU A 503 15.58 6.57 15.58
C LEU A 503 17.10 6.72 15.37
N ARG A 504 17.52 7.54 14.40
CA ARG A 504 18.94 7.73 14.08
C ARG A 504 19.73 8.57 15.07
N VAL A 505 19.10 9.56 15.71
CA VAL A 505 19.79 10.55 16.54
C VAL A 505 19.64 10.23 18.03
N GLN A 506 18.44 9.85 18.48
CA GLN A 506 18.18 9.58 19.90
C GLN A 506 18.42 8.10 20.22
N HIS A 507 17.99 7.17 19.35
CA HIS A 507 18.19 5.73 19.52
C HIS A 507 19.39 5.15 18.74
N GLN A 508 20.17 6.00 18.06
CA GLN A 508 21.43 5.66 17.36
C GLN A 508 21.32 4.60 16.24
N LEU A 509 20.10 4.18 15.90
CA LEU A 509 19.77 3.16 14.91
C LEU A 509 20.04 3.70 13.50
N ARG A 510 21.15 3.28 12.89
CA ARG A 510 21.70 3.94 11.68
C ARG A 510 20.86 3.76 10.41
N LYS A 511 20.17 2.63 10.30
CA LYS A 511 19.35 2.22 9.14
C LYS A 511 18.03 1.60 9.63
N PRO A 512 17.12 2.39 10.23
CA PRO A 512 15.85 1.84 10.68
C PRO A 512 15.04 1.30 9.50
N SER A 513 14.38 0.15 9.67
CA SER A 513 13.63 -0.45 8.55
C SER A 513 12.34 0.30 8.21
N ALA A 514 11.85 0.07 7.00
CA ALA A 514 10.54 0.48 6.54
C ALA A 514 9.43 -0.15 7.40
N ALA A 515 9.62 -1.39 7.85
CA ALA A 515 8.70 -2.09 8.75
C ALA A 515 8.62 -1.37 10.11
N LEU A 516 9.74 -1.01 10.74
CA LEU A 516 9.74 -0.26 12.00
C LEU A 516 9.17 1.15 11.86
N LEU A 517 9.54 1.87 10.80
CA LEU A 517 8.98 3.20 10.52
C LEU A 517 7.46 3.16 10.34
N LYS A 518 6.94 2.11 9.69
CA LYS A 518 5.50 1.84 9.54
C LYS A 518 4.86 1.42 10.87
N ALA A 519 5.47 0.50 11.62
CA ALA A 519 4.99 0.01 12.91
C ALA A 519 4.88 1.12 13.95
N LEU A 520 5.86 2.02 14.03
CA LEU A 520 5.85 3.15 14.97
C LEU A 520 4.69 4.10 14.70
N LEU A 521 4.47 4.49 13.43
CA LEU A 521 3.37 5.39 13.06
C LEU A 521 1.99 4.74 13.29
N ILE A 522 1.86 3.44 13.03
CA ILE A 522 0.64 2.65 13.27
C ILE A 522 0.39 2.42 14.77
N ASN A 523 1.44 2.25 15.57
CA ASN A 523 1.36 2.15 17.02
C ASN A 523 1.00 3.51 17.64
N GLY A 524 1.62 4.60 17.21
CA GLY A 524 1.30 5.96 17.66
C GLY A 524 -0.09 6.45 17.23
N ALA A 525 -0.65 5.90 16.14
CA ALA A 525 -1.93 6.35 15.60
C ALA A 525 -3.09 6.30 16.61
N ARG A 526 -3.91 7.35 16.57
CA ARG A 526 -5.12 7.55 17.40
C ARG A 526 -6.38 7.22 16.59
N SER A 527 -7.24 6.38 17.16
CA SER A 527 -8.59 6.18 16.64
C SER A 527 -9.36 7.49 16.59
N LEU A 528 -9.98 7.74 15.45
CA LEU A 528 -10.98 8.78 15.24
C LEU A 528 -12.32 8.32 15.79
N ALA A 529 -13.11 9.27 16.30
CA ALA A 529 -14.49 9.03 16.72
C ALA A 529 -15.47 9.01 15.53
N GLY A 530 -15.11 9.66 14.42
CA GLY A 530 -16.03 10.03 13.35
C GLY A 530 -16.88 11.23 13.74
N GLN A 531 -17.92 11.49 12.95
CA GLN A 531 -18.81 12.63 13.12
C GLN A 531 -20.30 12.32 12.87
N TYR A 532 -20.62 11.14 12.35
CA TYR A 532 -22.00 10.68 12.13
C TYR A 532 -22.44 9.62 13.15
N THR A 533 -23.69 9.18 13.05
CA THR A 533 -24.23 8.02 13.79
C THR A 533 -25.03 7.15 12.81
N PRO A 534 -24.57 5.93 12.48
CA PRO A 534 -23.31 5.30 12.92
C PRO A 534 -22.06 6.07 12.47
N SER A 535 -20.94 5.86 13.16
CA SER A 535 -19.67 6.54 12.87
C SER A 535 -19.06 6.04 11.55
N GLU A 536 -18.77 6.97 10.64
CA GLU A 536 -18.16 6.73 9.33
C GLU A 536 -16.63 6.51 9.37
N ALA A 537 -16.06 6.62 10.57
CA ALA A 537 -14.68 6.25 10.89
C ALA A 537 -14.57 4.85 11.52
N GLY A 538 -15.63 4.34 12.17
CA GLY A 538 -15.68 2.99 12.76
C GLY A 538 -14.68 2.72 13.89
N VAL A 539 -14.71 1.50 14.44
CA VAL A 539 -13.75 1.02 15.45
C VAL A 539 -12.46 0.55 14.75
N VAL A 540 -11.29 0.94 15.24
CA VAL A 540 -10.00 0.49 14.67
C VAL A 540 -9.64 -0.96 15.06
N PRO A 541 -8.92 -1.71 14.20
CA PRO A 541 -8.54 -1.34 12.84
C PRO A 541 -9.68 -1.55 11.83
N ASN A 542 -9.78 -0.70 10.80
CA ASN A 542 -10.82 -0.84 9.77
C ASN A 542 -10.48 -0.21 8.41
N ASN A 543 -11.33 -0.50 7.42
CA ASN A 543 -11.20 -0.10 6.02
C ASN A 543 -11.53 1.38 5.71
N ALA A 544 -11.84 2.20 6.71
CA ALA A 544 -12.03 3.65 6.57
C ALA A 544 -10.80 4.43 7.07
N GLN A 545 -10.43 4.26 8.34
CA GLN A 545 -9.33 5.01 8.97
C GLN A 545 -8.03 4.21 9.16
N GLY A 546 -7.99 2.94 8.74
CA GLY A 546 -6.87 2.04 9.00
C GLY A 546 -6.73 1.76 10.49
N PHE A 547 -5.52 1.89 11.00
CA PHE A 547 -5.19 1.87 12.43
C PHE A 547 -5.38 3.25 13.12
N GLY A 548 -5.89 4.24 12.38
CA GLY A 548 -6.25 5.57 12.89
C GLY A 548 -5.44 6.71 12.28
N ARG A 549 -5.61 7.91 12.86
CA ARG A 549 -4.90 9.11 12.43
C ARG A 549 -3.52 9.17 13.06
N VAL A 550 -2.49 9.50 12.25
CA VAL A 550 -1.11 9.65 12.72
C VAL A 550 -1.01 10.71 13.83
N ASP A 551 -0.33 10.38 14.92
CA ASP A 551 0.02 11.25 16.04
C ASP A 551 1.54 11.19 16.21
N LEU A 552 2.24 12.24 15.78
CA LEU A 552 3.71 12.23 15.76
C LEU A 552 4.31 12.40 17.16
N GLN A 553 3.64 13.12 18.07
CA GLN A 553 4.11 13.23 19.46
C GLN A 553 4.08 11.85 20.15
N ALA A 554 3.06 11.02 19.89
CA ALA A 554 3.05 9.65 20.39
C ALA A 554 4.23 8.80 19.87
N VAL A 555 4.90 9.19 18.79
CA VAL A 555 6.00 8.42 18.17
C VAL A 555 7.40 8.92 18.56
N VAL A 556 7.57 10.22 18.83
CA VAL A 556 8.89 10.80 19.15
C VAL A 556 8.97 11.51 20.49
N GLY A 557 7.88 11.49 21.27
CA GLY A 557 7.78 12.11 22.58
C GLY A 557 7.60 13.64 22.56
N PRO A 558 7.64 14.29 23.74
CA PRO A 558 7.75 13.67 25.06
C PRO A 558 6.52 12.81 25.40
N TYR A 559 6.78 11.67 26.03
CA TYR A 559 5.78 10.71 26.52
C TYR A 559 5.23 11.14 27.90
N ALA A 560 4.16 10.50 28.36
CA ALA A 560 3.75 10.62 29.75
C ALA A 560 4.77 9.94 30.70
N GLU A 561 4.78 10.33 31.98
CA GLU A 561 5.77 9.85 32.98
C GLU A 561 5.84 8.31 33.11
N ASN A 562 4.68 7.66 32.99
CA ASN A 562 4.54 6.19 33.05
C ASN A 562 4.21 5.57 31.68
N GLU A 563 4.46 6.29 30.58
CA GLU A 563 4.37 5.76 29.22
C GLU A 563 5.76 5.31 28.74
N THR A 564 5.86 4.04 28.33
CA THR A 564 7.08 3.44 27.79
C THR A 564 6.86 2.95 26.37
N LEU A 565 7.89 3.10 25.54
CA LEU A 565 7.91 2.64 24.15
C LEU A 565 9.16 1.79 23.92
N GLN A 566 8.96 0.53 23.55
CA GLN A 566 10.00 -0.42 23.19
C GLN A 566 9.81 -0.85 21.74
N PHE A 567 10.88 -1.16 21.02
CA PHE A 567 10.82 -1.62 19.64
C PHE A 567 12.02 -2.48 19.23
N PHE A 568 11.78 -3.34 18.23
CA PHE A 568 12.72 -4.30 17.64
C PHE A 568 12.66 -4.16 16.11
N ASP A 569 13.77 -4.34 15.40
CA ASP A 569 13.92 -3.92 13.99
C ASP A 569 14.59 -4.99 13.09
N GLU A 570 13.83 -6.01 12.71
CA GLU A 570 14.28 -7.14 11.89
C GLU A 570 15.45 -7.95 12.53
N ASP A 571 15.63 -7.82 13.85
CA ASP A 571 16.65 -8.54 14.65
C ASP A 571 16.41 -10.06 14.72
N ALA A 572 15.16 -10.49 14.55
CA ALA A 572 14.73 -11.89 14.52
C ALA A 572 14.10 -12.24 13.16
N SER A 573 14.14 -13.52 12.80
CA SER A 573 13.51 -14.07 11.60
C SER A 573 13.03 -15.50 11.87
N LEU A 574 11.85 -15.87 11.34
CA LEU A 574 11.14 -17.11 11.66
C LEU A 574 10.73 -17.87 10.38
N ASP A 575 10.81 -19.20 10.40
CA ASP A 575 10.14 -20.09 9.41
C ASP A 575 8.90 -20.77 10.01
N THR A 576 8.04 -21.37 9.17
CA THR A 576 6.78 -22.04 9.54
C THR A 576 6.90 -22.90 10.80
N GLY A 577 6.15 -22.53 11.85
CA GLY A 577 6.10 -23.21 13.14
C GLY A 577 7.04 -22.64 14.21
N GLU A 578 7.97 -21.75 13.86
CA GLU A 578 8.85 -21.07 14.82
C GLU A 578 8.14 -19.88 15.49
N ARG A 579 8.65 -19.47 16.67
CA ARG A 579 8.12 -18.34 17.44
C ARG A 579 9.20 -17.64 18.25
N GLU A 580 8.98 -16.37 18.55
CA GLU A 580 9.78 -15.57 19.49
C GLU A 580 8.87 -14.96 20.56
N GLU A 581 9.35 -14.85 21.81
CA GLU A 581 8.56 -14.37 22.95
C GLU A 581 9.25 -13.25 23.74
N TYR A 582 8.50 -12.17 23.97
CA TYR A 582 8.93 -10.97 24.70
C TYR A 582 8.14 -10.83 26.00
N LEU A 583 8.83 -10.67 27.12
CA LEU A 583 8.22 -10.44 28.43
C LEU A 583 8.12 -8.94 28.73
N VAL A 584 6.90 -8.44 28.90
CA VAL A 584 6.60 -7.01 29.08
C VAL A 584 6.08 -6.79 30.50
N ALA A 585 6.78 -5.96 31.27
CA ALA A 585 6.29 -5.52 32.57
C ALA A 585 5.14 -4.50 32.41
N ILE A 586 4.04 -4.71 33.13
CA ILE A 586 2.85 -3.84 33.15
C ILE A 586 2.73 -3.21 34.55
N PRO A 587 3.03 -1.92 34.72
CA PRO A 587 2.88 -1.19 35.98
C PRO A 587 1.45 -1.21 36.55
N THR A 588 1.32 -0.95 37.86
CA THR A 588 0.03 -0.97 38.57
C THR A 588 -0.91 0.19 38.22
N ASP A 589 -0.35 1.29 37.73
CA ASP A 589 -1.04 2.49 37.26
C ASP A 589 -1.33 2.45 35.74
N ALA A 590 -0.59 1.66 34.96
CA ALA A 590 -0.81 1.48 33.53
C ALA A 590 -2.22 0.99 33.21
N ARG A 591 -2.81 1.51 32.14
CA ARG A 591 -4.18 1.20 31.69
C ARG A 591 -4.25 0.71 30.24
N ARG A 592 -3.13 0.70 29.51
CA ARG A 592 -3.08 0.30 28.10
C ARG A 592 -1.76 -0.39 27.75
N LEU A 593 -1.86 -1.53 27.07
CA LEU A 593 -0.79 -2.12 26.28
C LEU A 593 -1.21 -2.07 24.81
N LYS A 594 -0.44 -1.37 23.96
CA LYS A 594 -0.65 -1.35 22.51
C LYS A 594 0.58 -1.95 21.81
N VAL A 595 0.40 -3.13 21.20
CA VAL A 595 1.45 -3.85 20.47
C VAL A 595 1.17 -3.78 18.98
N THR A 596 2.20 -3.66 18.15
CA THR A 596 2.08 -3.60 16.69
C THR A 596 3.24 -4.34 16.04
N LEU A 597 2.89 -5.40 15.30
CA LEU A 597 3.77 -6.21 14.47
C LEU A 597 3.65 -5.74 13.01
N VAL A 598 4.76 -5.57 12.31
CA VAL A 598 4.81 -5.28 10.87
C VAL A 598 5.97 -6.05 10.24
N TRP A 599 5.77 -6.64 9.07
CA TRP A 599 6.86 -7.24 8.30
C TRP A 599 6.91 -6.72 6.87
N THR A 600 8.13 -6.67 6.33
CA THR A 600 8.37 -6.45 4.91
C THR A 600 8.18 -7.80 4.20
N ASP A 601 6.94 -8.08 3.79
CA ASP A 601 6.52 -9.33 3.15
C ASP A 601 7.12 -9.43 1.74
N PRO A 602 7.53 -10.62 1.25
CA PRO A 602 7.95 -10.77 -0.13
C PRO A 602 6.90 -10.26 -1.13
N PRO A 603 7.29 -9.68 -2.28
CA PRO A 603 6.33 -9.32 -3.33
C PRO A 603 5.53 -10.55 -3.77
N GLY A 604 4.24 -10.37 -4.09
CA GLY A 604 3.31 -11.43 -4.49
C GLY A 604 1.87 -11.14 -4.05
N GLU A 605 0.90 -11.73 -4.74
CA GLU A 605 -0.53 -11.63 -4.38
C GLU A 605 -0.78 -12.20 -2.97
N GLY A 606 -1.54 -11.49 -2.12
CA GLY A 606 -1.75 -11.88 -0.72
C GLY A 606 -0.46 -11.92 0.10
N LEU A 607 -0.53 -12.53 1.28
CA LEU A 607 0.64 -12.80 2.11
C LEU A 607 1.54 -13.86 1.47
N GLN A 608 2.85 -13.66 1.59
CA GLN A 608 3.87 -14.66 1.28
C GLN A 608 4.45 -15.26 2.58
N SER A 609 4.42 -14.47 3.65
CA SER A 609 4.69 -14.83 5.04
C SER A 609 3.51 -14.37 5.90
N ASP A 610 3.04 -15.26 6.78
CA ASP A 610 1.87 -15.12 7.64
C ASP A 610 2.34 -15.25 9.10
N LEU A 611 2.35 -14.13 9.83
CA LEU A 611 2.90 -14.02 11.19
C LEU A 611 1.82 -13.59 12.20
N ASP A 612 1.50 -14.45 13.15
CA ASP A 612 0.56 -14.16 14.24
C ASP A 612 1.19 -13.28 15.33
N LEU A 613 0.50 -12.23 15.75
CA LEU A 613 0.76 -11.52 17.01
C LEU A 613 -0.17 -12.06 18.11
N ILE A 614 0.41 -12.63 19.16
CA ILE A 614 -0.30 -13.11 20.34
C ILE A 614 0.10 -12.28 21.56
N VAL A 615 -0.86 -11.80 22.34
CA VAL A 615 -0.61 -11.10 23.60
C VAL A 615 -1.38 -11.78 24.73
N LYS A 616 -0.67 -12.20 25.79
CA LYS A 616 -1.25 -12.86 26.97
C LYS A 616 -0.99 -12.04 28.23
N ALA A 617 -2.01 -11.87 29.08
CA ALA A 617 -1.88 -11.23 30.38
C ALA A 617 -2.87 -11.82 31.38
N GLY A 618 -2.37 -12.31 32.52
CA GLY A 618 -3.17 -13.09 33.47
C GLY A 618 -3.76 -14.34 32.81
N THR A 619 -5.09 -14.50 32.87
CA THR A 619 -5.83 -15.63 32.26
C THR A 619 -6.42 -15.30 30.88
N ARG A 620 -5.97 -14.21 30.23
CA ARG A 620 -6.54 -13.70 28.96
C ARG A 620 -5.49 -13.68 27.86
N GLU A 621 -5.93 -13.94 26.64
CA GLU A 621 -5.12 -14.03 25.42
C GLU A 621 -5.87 -13.38 24.26
N TRP A 622 -5.22 -12.43 23.58
CA TRP A 622 -5.77 -11.65 22.46
C TRP A 622 -4.81 -11.75 21.27
N HIS A 623 -5.36 -11.87 20.06
CA HIS A 623 -4.58 -11.96 18.81
C HIS A 623 -4.68 -10.65 18.01
N GLY A 624 -3.71 -10.37 17.14
CA GLY A 624 -3.69 -9.14 16.36
C GLY A 624 -4.87 -8.98 15.41
N ASN A 625 -5.36 -7.75 15.29
CA ASN A 625 -6.52 -7.33 14.49
C ASN A 625 -7.88 -8.00 14.84
N MET A 626 -7.89 -9.05 15.65
CA MET A 626 -9.07 -9.82 16.00
C MET A 626 -9.96 -9.13 17.04
N THR A 627 -11.25 -9.47 17.02
CA THR A 627 -12.18 -9.02 18.07
C THR A 627 -11.81 -9.67 19.41
N ARG A 628 -11.99 -8.91 20.51
CA ARG A 628 -11.50 -9.30 21.85
C ARG A 628 -12.09 -10.64 22.30
N GLY A 629 -11.23 -11.65 22.49
CA GLY A 629 -11.62 -13.00 22.89
C GLY A 629 -12.03 -13.94 21.74
N ALA A 630 -11.87 -13.53 20.47
CA ALA A 630 -11.97 -14.45 19.35
C ALA A 630 -10.76 -15.40 19.32
N ALA A 631 -11.01 -16.69 19.02
CA ALA A 631 -9.97 -17.72 18.95
C ALA A 631 -9.30 -17.83 17.56
N GLY A 632 -9.76 -17.06 16.57
CA GLY A 632 -9.13 -16.95 15.25
C GLY A 632 -7.97 -15.97 15.23
N PHE A 633 -7.39 -15.76 14.05
CA PHE A 633 -6.21 -14.92 13.79
C PHE A 633 -6.44 -14.11 12.50
N ASP A 634 -5.62 -13.07 12.26
CA ASP A 634 -5.52 -12.52 10.90
C ASP A 634 -4.87 -13.56 9.97
N ARG A 635 -5.16 -13.47 8.67
CA ARG A 635 -4.62 -14.36 7.62
C ARG A 635 -4.40 -13.62 6.30
N VAL A 636 -4.44 -12.28 6.32
CA VAL A 636 -4.28 -11.45 5.11
C VAL A 636 -3.37 -10.23 5.33
N ASN A 637 -3.27 -9.67 6.53
CA ASN A 637 -2.55 -8.41 6.75
C ASN A 637 -1.09 -8.60 7.20
N ASN A 638 -0.14 -7.91 6.55
CA ASN A 638 1.27 -7.85 6.99
C ASN A 638 1.51 -6.81 8.11
N VAL A 639 0.44 -6.52 8.86
CA VAL A 639 0.37 -5.59 9.98
C VAL A 639 -0.66 -6.16 10.96
N GLU A 640 -0.22 -6.51 12.16
CA GLU A 640 -1.10 -6.96 13.24
C GLU A 640 -0.99 -6.03 14.46
N GLN A 641 -2.12 -5.68 15.06
CA GLN A 641 -2.18 -4.80 16.23
C GLN A 641 -3.11 -5.36 17.33
N VAL A 642 -2.62 -5.33 18.57
CA VAL A 642 -3.42 -5.55 19.78
C VAL A 642 -3.46 -4.26 20.59
N ASP A 643 -4.66 -3.72 20.86
CA ASP A 643 -4.87 -2.50 21.65
C ASP A 643 -5.67 -2.81 22.94
N TRP A 644 -4.92 -3.19 23.98
CA TRP A 644 -5.44 -3.69 25.24
C TRP A 644 -5.60 -2.59 26.29
N ASN A 645 -6.65 -1.80 26.12
CA ASN A 645 -7.22 -0.95 27.17
C ASN A 645 -7.74 -1.81 28.35
N GLN A 646 -7.43 -1.40 29.58
CA GLN A 646 -7.64 -2.10 30.85
C GLN A 646 -6.96 -3.48 30.92
N ILE A 647 -5.66 -3.50 30.58
CA ILE A 647 -4.76 -4.65 30.83
C ILE A 647 -4.45 -4.78 32.34
N PRO A 648 -4.45 -6.00 32.92
CA PRO A 648 -4.01 -6.20 34.30
C PRO A 648 -2.50 -5.97 34.47
N ALA A 649 -2.11 -5.43 35.63
CA ALA A 649 -0.72 -5.26 36.03
C ALA A 649 -0.02 -6.60 36.31
N GLY A 650 1.31 -6.60 36.23
CA GLY A 650 2.16 -7.80 36.36
C GLY A 650 3.06 -7.97 35.14
N THR A 651 3.07 -9.17 34.55
CA THR A 651 3.79 -9.47 33.31
C THR A 651 2.80 -9.86 32.22
N ALA A 652 2.98 -9.31 31.02
CA ALA A 652 2.36 -9.77 29.79
C ALA A 652 3.41 -10.48 28.92
N THR A 653 3.01 -11.55 28.23
CA THR A 653 3.82 -12.19 27.19
C THR A 653 3.32 -11.71 25.84
N VAL A 654 4.22 -11.18 25.01
CA VAL A 654 3.98 -10.88 23.60
C VAL A 654 4.73 -11.93 22.79
N ALA A 655 4.05 -12.69 21.94
CA ALA A 655 4.66 -13.69 21.08
C ALA A 655 4.39 -13.36 19.61
N VAL A 656 5.40 -13.58 18.76
CA VAL A 656 5.29 -13.57 17.30
C VAL A 656 5.48 -15.00 16.81
N VAL A 657 4.56 -15.50 15.97
CA VAL A 657 4.58 -16.90 15.50
C VAL A 657 4.51 -16.93 13.98
N ALA A 658 5.39 -17.68 13.32
CA ALA A 658 5.27 -17.92 11.89
C ALA A 658 4.22 -19.01 11.61
N HIS A 659 2.99 -18.60 11.25
CA HIS A 659 1.93 -19.53 10.87
C HIS A 659 2.25 -20.22 9.54
N SER A 660 2.71 -19.45 8.55
CA SER A 660 3.10 -19.96 7.24
C SER A 660 4.14 -19.05 6.59
N VAL A 661 5.29 -19.58 6.20
CA VAL A 661 6.30 -18.84 5.43
C VAL A 661 6.59 -19.62 4.16
N ALA A 662 6.16 -19.10 3.01
CA ALA A 662 6.21 -19.82 1.74
C ALA A 662 7.61 -19.85 1.10
N LEU A 663 8.48 -18.91 1.46
CA LEU A 663 9.78 -18.67 0.87
C LEU A 663 10.89 -18.80 1.94
N ASP A 664 11.83 -17.85 1.97
CA ASP A 664 12.87 -17.70 3.00
C ASP A 664 12.27 -17.23 4.35
N PRO A 665 12.91 -17.51 5.50
CA PRO A 665 12.47 -17.07 6.82
C PRO A 665 12.19 -15.56 6.91
N GLN A 666 11.10 -15.18 7.59
CA GLN A 666 10.58 -13.82 7.61
C GLN A 666 11.05 -13.02 8.83
N SER A 667 11.75 -11.91 8.57
CA SER A 667 12.05 -10.89 9.59
C SER A 667 10.91 -9.88 9.76
N TYR A 668 10.76 -9.33 10.97
CA TYR A 668 9.70 -8.38 11.33
C TYR A 668 10.22 -7.25 12.22
N ALA A 669 9.46 -6.16 12.27
CA ALA A 669 9.59 -5.12 13.28
C ALA A 669 8.40 -5.20 14.26
N LEU A 670 8.68 -4.99 15.54
CA LEU A 670 7.69 -5.06 16.62
C LEU A 670 7.79 -3.80 17.47
N VAL A 671 6.65 -3.17 17.77
CA VAL A 671 6.55 -1.98 18.63
C VAL A 671 5.59 -2.26 19.78
N ILE A 672 6.07 -2.06 21.00
CA ILE A 672 5.36 -2.32 22.25
C ILE A 672 5.26 -1.02 23.03
N ARG A 673 4.03 -0.57 23.31
CA ARG A 673 3.75 0.61 24.14
C ARG A 673 2.96 0.23 25.38
N VAL A 674 3.45 0.59 26.56
CA VAL A 674 2.70 0.52 27.83
C VAL A 674 2.43 1.96 28.29
N GLY A 675 1.22 2.26 28.75
CA GLY A 675 0.88 3.59 29.28
C GLY A 675 -0.46 3.61 30.03
N GLY A 676 -0.86 4.80 30.51
CA GLY A 676 -2.12 5.06 31.21
C GLY A 676 -3.03 5.99 30.43
#